data_AF-A0A6S8JAQ3-F1
#
_entry.id   AF-A0A6S8JAQ3-F1
#
_cell.length_a   1.000
_cell.length_b   1.000
_cell.length_c   1.000
_cell.angle_alpha   90.00
_cell.angle_beta   90.00
_cell.angle_gamma   90.00
#
_symmetry.space_group_name_H-M   'P 1'
#
loop_
_entity.id
_entity.type
_entity.pdbx_description
1 polymer ?
#
loop_
_entity_poly.entity_id
_entity_poly.type
_entity_poly.pdbx_seq_one_letter_code
_entity_poly.pdbx_strand_id
1 'polypeptide(L)'
;MRGVEEEKKCDDMSHTEPEPQPKATFAAKDDDETSSPPPVEVTTTSSSVKAEPKIGPVGHGVRFFLLDLPLFVVLSIYAAVQLAEYAKEELFASQYEGLIWSSARKVDEITYYTRICDTNDISTSDPSEMFLPANGTGADGADIMMKHGFTVVPGVVKPENAAKLRTYVDNYSKNLSAEEAIWLVKGKNRYSFNLGTEAPGMNEVLEDLGNHKQLTDTVEAILGPDPAMIEMTVITAAYGAEDQWYHDDAVPEGSPSRYAHAFSPALSLFVTLQDLTTEMGITSACPGTHYCAGGDLVGACNEKGFQLADENGELKSGDTFLFNMNSWHRGAAHTDPNGHDRVMLILSWIPKPKLEAESRQMVHGITYAMRWDMWGFTWNDMKHASTVMVRPWNYLRALGLYKPKGTSWGLDFITSASMRAANGNNGYGGDDVKQAIIFEDFVPEYFQLSDDEVAELAGVTNGWFWYCNDQIALLLKILKKFTFTGFAAYIATFTLLGIVSRQSLAPTVLGSVRRMALICAVVGGIMLMCRRSIDSTQWAKDLKARRRFFGVMDNQHFFDENKDGLHALPNREDVLIENRYGYKDLASYNDAIDYHYGNQRFRKYVDAVAPSYANYPEALKAASVKYVTESIIAESGRFLEQGLKGRWHLTDMETSTYFVKKVLAGKSNGLFGMILKETRHLKSVMRYGMYRNTDLAFLSAPFLEDLTTKFLNAYIGDKPAASKSGFARPPSMKPMYSEDGTTVLRWKHPVVEEPKPLLQASRKVSSGPESPAKHVPRKSRGKFVPKEPHKGAWIVQGDMVEAKINTNWYVGKIIDISAHGNHKINFLDGDSGYYDEYQIRRPVPWARGQSVEVLVGEKDGAEVHEKAVIVDVEENGDIEIKSLTTMQNSKVNPSKLRRQVTTQVPVKPGHSYSTYG
;
A
#
# COMPACT_ATOMS: atom_id res chain seq x y z
N MET A 1 23.64 42.65 -34.95
CA MET A 1 24.92 41.97 -35.24
C MET A 1 24.90 40.69 -34.39
N ARG A 2 24.37 39.57 -34.85
CA ARG A 2 24.87 38.54 -35.81
C ARG A 2 26.04 37.70 -35.28
N GLY A 3 25.81 36.37 -35.28
CA GLY A 3 26.79 35.29 -35.36
C GLY A 3 26.93 34.50 -34.06
N VAL A 4 26.89 33.17 -33.99
CA VAL A 4 27.03 32.07 -34.98
C VAL A 4 26.48 30.80 -34.27
N GLU A 5 25.37 30.18 -34.68
CA GLU A 5 25.21 29.03 -35.60
C GLU A 5 26.22 27.88 -35.46
N GLU A 6 25.78 26.73 -34.92
CA GLU A 6 26.26 25.43 -35.39
C GLU A 6 25.12 24.39 -35.31
N GLU A 7 24.66 23.98 -36.49
CA GLU A 7 23.69 22.93 -36.74
C GLU A 7 24.29 21.54 -36.46
N LYS A 8 23.51 20.65 -35.84
CA LYS A 8 23.62 19.20 -36.09
C LYS A 8 22.24 18.61 -36.40
N LYS A 9 22.10 18.24 -37.67
CA LYS A 9 21.07 17.35 -38.23
C LYS A 9 21.11 15.98 -37.54
N CYS A 10 19.94 15.51 -37.10
CA CYS A 10 19.64 14.08 -36.96
C CYS A 10 18.22 13.83 -37.48
N ASP A 11 18.19 13.15 -38.63
CA ASP A 11 17.20 12.21 -39.18
C ASP A 11 15.73 12.28 -38.75
N ASP A 12 14.95 12.65 -39.76
CA ASP A 12 13.51 12.63 -39.89
C ASP A 12 12.99 11.18 -39.91
N MET A 13 12.32 10.75 -38.83
CA MET A 13 11.45 9.57 -38.87
C MET A 13 10.01 10.05 -39.07
N SER A 14 9.51 9.76 -40.28
CA SER A 14 8.15 10.01 -40.73
C SER A 14 7.10 9.41 -39.78
N HIS A 15 6.40 10.27 -39.04
CA HIS A 15 5.08 9.96 -38.51
C HIS A 15 4.02 10.35 -39.55
N THR A 16 3.38 9.36 -40.14
CA THR A 16 2.13 9.52 -40.89
C THR A 16 1.01 9.93 -39.93
N GLU A 17 0.58 11.19 -40.01
CA GLU A 17 -0.65 11.68 -39.39
C GLU A 17 -1.89 11.11 -40.11
N PRO A 18 -3.00 10.80 -39.39
CA PRO A 18 -4.27 10.47 -40.02
C PRO A 18 -5.02 11.73 -40.47
N GLU A 19 -5.64 11.62 -41.64
CA GLU A 19 -6.46 12.62 -42.32
C GLU A 19 -7.48 13.36 -41.42
N PRO A 20 -7.67 14.68 -41.61
CA PRO A 20 -8.77 15.40 -40.98
C PRO A 20 -10.08 15.16 -41.72
N GLN A 21 -11.11 14.69 -40.99
CA GLN A 21 -12.48 14.65 -41.49
C GLN A 21 -13.00 16.08 -41.78
N PRO A 22 -13.82 16.27 -42.84
CA PRO A 22 -14.26 17.59 -43.24
C PRO A 22 -15.35 18.14 -42.31
N LYS A 23 -15.13 19.37 -41.86
CA LYS A 23 -16.12 20.19 -41.16
C LYS A 23 -17.26 20.56 -42.12
N ALA A 24 -18.48 20.22 -41.75
CA ALA A 24 -19.69 20.70 -42.40
C ALA A 24 -19.88 22.20 -42.10
N THR A 25 -19.59 23.05 -43.09
CA THR A 25 -19.95 24.46 -43.13
C THR A 25 -21.41 24.61 -43.53
N PHE A 26 -22.25 25.15 -42.63
CA PHE A 26 -23.54 25.73 -43.00
C PHE A 26 -23.30 27.08 -43.68
N ALA A 27 -23.50 27.11 -44.98
CA ALA A 27 -23.56 28.35 -45.76
C ALA A 27 -24.99 28.88 -45.77
N ALA A 28 -25.13 30.16 -45.42
CA ALA A 28 -26.32 30.95 -45.66
C ALA A 28 -26.58 31.05 -47.17
N LYS A 29 -27.86 30.96 -47.56
CA LYS A 29 -28.33 31.23 -48.91
C LYS A 29 -29.55 32.14 -48.79
N ASP A 30 -29.34 33.40 -49.15
CA ASP A 30 -30.38 34.35 -49.46
C ASP A 30 -30.88 34.14 -50.91
N ASP A 31 -32.12 34.57 -51.10
CA ASP A 31 -32.86 34.91 -52.32
C ASP A 31 -33.24 33.77 -53.28
N ASP A 32 -34.56 33.51 -53.36
CA ASP A 32 -35.28 33.90 -54.58
C ASP A 32 -36.80 34.05 -54.35
N GLU A 33 -37.33 35.08 -54.99
CA GLU A 33 -38.74 35.47 -55.07
C GLU A 33 -39.55 34.39 -55.81
N THR A 34 -40.78 34.12 -55.36
CA THR A 34 -41.87 33.82 -56.31
C THR A 34 -43.24 34.13 -55.72
N SER A 35 -43.97 34.90 -56.52
CA SER A 35 -45.36 35.35 -56.45
C SER A 35 -46.40 34.33 -55.98
N SER A 36 -47.36 34.80 -55.17
CA SER A 36 -48.65 34.15 -54.86
C SER A 36 -49.73 35.22 -54.60
N PRO A 37 -51.03 34.88 -54.77
CA PRO A 37 -52.08 35.76 -55.32
C PRO A 37 -52.69 36.76 -54.33
N PRO A 38 -53.50 37.73 -54.81
CA PRO A 38 -54.08 38.77 -53.96
C PRO A 38 -55.08 38.17 -52.97
N PRO A 39 -55.08 38.60 -51.69
CA PRO A 39 -56.08 38.15 -50.73
C PRO A 39 -57.40 38.88 -50.97
N VAL A 40 -58.46 38.08 -51.03
CA VAL A 40 -59.86 38.52 -51.00
C VAL A 40 -60.12 39.24 -49.68
N GLU A 41 -60.58 40.49 -49.75
CA GLU A 41 -61.13 41.23 -48.62
C GLU A 41 -62.38 40.52 -48.09
N VAL A 42 -62.24 39.90 -46.92
CA VAL A 42 -63.38 39.53 -46.07
C VAL A 42 -63.42 40.52 -44.92
N THR A 43 -64.35 41.47 -45.03
CA THR A 43 -64.75 42.42 -43.99
C THR A 43 -65.29 41.65 -42.79
N THR A 44 -64.42 41.34 -41.83
CA THR A 44 -64.81 40.88 -40.49
C THR A 44 -64.90 42.09 -39.57
N THR A 45 -66.09 42.28 -39.00
CA THR A 45 -66.44 43.31 -38.04
C THR A 45 -65.50 43.25 -36.82
N SER A 46 -64.65 44.27 -36.66
CA SER A 46 -63.72 44.41 -35.55
C SER A 46 -64.47 44.67 -34.24
N SER A 47 -64.71 43.62 -33.46
CA SER A 47 -64.90 43.80 -32.03
C SER A 47 -63.57 44.28 -31.45
N SER A 48 -63.59 45.44 -30.78
CA SER A 48 -62.39 46.00 -30.15
C SER A 48 -61.91 45.08 -29.03
N VAL A 49 -61.04 44.13 -29.36
CA VAL A 49 -60.31 43.32 -28.38
C VAL A 49 -59.42 44.30 -27.61
N LYS A 50 -59.80 44.61 -26.37
CA LYS A 50 -58.97 45.39 -25.45
C LYS A 50 -57.59 44.74 -25.43
N ALA A 51 -56.57 45.45 -25.90
CA ALA A 51 -55.19 44.98 -25.90
C ALA A 51 -54.84 44.54 -24.47
N GLU A 52 -54.59 43.24 -24.29
CA GLU A 52 -54.15 42.73 -23.01
C GLU A 52 -52.86 43.46 -22.61
N PRO A 53 -52.77 43.97 -21.37
CA PRO A 53 -51.57 44.62 -20.89
C PRO A 53 -50.42 43.60 -20.93
N LYS A 54 -49.53 43.73 -21.92
CA LYS A 54 -48.32 42.92 -22.01
C LYS A 54 -47.44 43.28 -20.82
N ILE A 55 -47.05 42.26 -20.05
CA ILE A 55 -46.02 42.42 -19.02
C ILE A 55 -44.77 42.96 -19.72
N GLY A 56 -44.36 44.17 -19.37
CA GLY A 56 -43.14 44.76 -19.92
C GLY A 56 -41.90 43.92 -19.54
N PRO A 57 -40.77 44.11 -20.23
CA PRO A 57 -39.53 43.39 -19.94
C PRO A 57 -39.10 43.47 -18.47
N VAL A 58 -39.37 44.60 -17.80
CA VAL A 58 -39.14 44.77 -16.35
C VAL A 58 -39.95 43.77 -15.52
N GLY A 59 -41.23 43.59 -15.81
CA GLY A 59 -42.08 42.63 -15.10
C GLY A 59 -41.65 41.18 -15.35
N HIS A 60 -41.13 40.87 -16.54
CA HIS A 60 -40.50 39.58 -16.81
C HIS A 60 -39.21 39.38 -16.00
N GLY A 61 -38.35 40.40 -15.89
CA GLY A 61 -37.15 40.35 -15.06
C GLY A 61 -37.47 40.16 -13.58
N VAL A 62 -38.38 40.95 -13.02
CA VAL A 62 -38.81 40.82 -11.62
C VAL A 62 -39.36 39.43 -11.33
N ARG A 63 -40.22 38.89 -12.20
CA ARG A 63 -40.75 37.53 -12.06
C ARG A 63 -39.63 36.49 -12.11
N PHE A 64 -38.70 36.63 -13.04
CA PHE A 64 -37.59 35.70 -13.17
C PHE A 64 -36.74 35.67 -11.90
N PHE A 65 -36.30 36.83 -11.40
CA PHE A 65 -35.44 36.88 -10.21
C PHE A 65 -36.16 36.51 -8.90
N LEU A 66 -37.45 36.80 -8.76
CA LEU A 66 -38.19 36.54 -7.52
C LEU A 66 -38.85 35.16 -7.45
N LEU A 67 -39.18 34.55 -8.59
CA LEU A 67 -39.96 33.30 -8.64
C LEU A 67 -39.24 32.20 -9.42
N ASP A 68 -38.84 32.47 -10.67
CA ASP A 68 -38.30 31.42 -11.55
C ASP A 68 -36.88 31.00 -11.10
N LEU A 69 -36.01 31.95 -10.76
CA LEU A 69 -34.63 31.72 -10.33
C LEU A 69 -34.54 31.01 -8.96
N PRO A 70 -35.26 31.43 -7.89
CA PRO A 70 -35.23 30.69 -6.63
C PRO A 70 -35.72 29.25 -6.78
N LEU A 71 -36.77 29.02 -7.58
CA LEU A 71 -37.25 27.66 -7.87
C LEU A 71 -36.19 26.86 -8.63
N PHE A 72 -35.55 27.46 -9.63
CA PHE A 72 -34.44 26.84 -10.36
C PHE A 72 -33.27 26.48 -9.44
N VAL A 73 -32.89 27.36 -8.49
CA VAL A 73 -31.83 27.11 -7.52
C VAL A 73 -32.20 25.95 -6.59
N VAL A 74 -33.40 25.94 -6.01
CA VAL A 74 -33.87 24.83 -5.15
C VAL A 74 -33.86 23.50 -5.90
N LEU A 75 -34.37 23.49 -7.14
CA LEU A 75 -34.35 22.29 -7.99
C LEU A 75 -32.94 21.86 -8.38
N SER A 76 -32.04 22.80 -8.64
CA SER A 76 -30.64 22.51 -8.98
C SER A 76 -29.89 21.91 -7.79
N ILE A 77 -30.11 22.42 -6.57
CA ILE A 77 -29.57 21.84 -5.34
C ILE A 77 -30.14 20.43 -5.13
N TYR A 78 -31.45 20.25 -5.27
CA TYR A 78 -32.07 18.92 -5.19
C TYR A 78 -31.49 17.93 -6.22
N ALA A 79 -31.33 18.37 -7.48
CA ALA A 79 -30.72 17.57 -8.53
C ALA A 79 -29.24 17.24 -8.26
N ALA A 80 -28.48 18.16 -7.66
CA ALA A 80 -27.09 17.93 -7.26
C ALA A 80 -27.00 16.87 -6.15
N VAL A 81 -27.87 16.92 -5.15
CA VAL A 81 -27.89 15.90 -4.08
C VAL A 81 -28.39 14.55 -4.62
N GLN A 82 -29.34 14.53 -5.55
CA GLN A 82 -29.73 13.31 -6.28
C GLN A 82 -28.57 12.71 -7.07
N LEU A 83 -27.72 13.54 -7.68
CA LEU A 83 -26.51 13.09 -8.36
C LEU A 83 -25.47 12.56 -7.37
N ALA A 84 -25.37 13.14 -6.17
CA ALA A 84 -24.52 12.65 -5.10
C ALA A 84 -25.00 11.28 -4.57
N GLU A 85 -26.32 11.09 -4.40
CA GLU A 85 -26.91 9.79 -4.06
C GLU A 85 -26.65 8.74 -5.15
N TYR A 86 -26.78 9.12 -6.42
CA TYR A 86 -26.39 8.26 -7.53
C TYR A 86 -24.92 7.84 -7.46
N ALA A 87 -24.00 8.82 -7.30
CA ALA A 87 -22.57 8.55 -7.18
C ALA A 87 -22.26 7.67 -5.96
N LYS A 88 -22.95 7.91 -4.84
CA LYS A 88 -22.86 7.12 -3.61
C LYS A 88 -23.20 5.66 -3.85
N GLU A 89 -24.37 5.37 -4.42
CA GLU A 89 -24.84 4.00 -4.62
C GLU A 89 -24.03 3.24 -5.67
N GLU A 90 -23.71 3.91 -6.78
CA GLU A 90 -23.20 3.21 -7.96
C GLU A 90 -21.68 3.24 -8.07
N LEU A 91 -21.02 4.19 -7.43
CA LEU A 91 -19.59 4.41 -7.55
C LEU A 91 -18.91 4.27 -6.18
N PHE A 92 -19.30 5.10 -5.20
CA PHE A 92 -18.62 5.12 -3.91
C PHE A 92 -18.85 3.86 -3.08
N ALA A 93 -20.03 3.24 -3.11
CA ALA A 93 -20.24 1.98 -2.39
C ALA A 93 -19.32 0.86 -2.91
N SER A 94 -19.24 0.70 -4.24
CA SER A 94 -18.34 -0.28 -4.87
C SER A 94 -16.87 0.07 -4.62
N GLN A 95 -16.51 1.35 -4.66
CA GLN A 95 -15.17 1.82 -4.31
C GLN A 95 -14.85 1.49 -2.85
N TYR A 96 -15.77 1.79 -1.94
CA TYR A 96 -15.63 1.58 -0.51
C TYR A 96 -15.39 0.11 -0.19
N GLU A 97 -16.23 -0.78 -0.73
CA GLU A 97 -16.05 -2.24 -0.61
C GLU A 97 -14.66 -2.68 -1.06
N GLY A 98 -14.18 -2.15 -2.19
CA GLY A 98 -12.84 -2.40 -2.68
C GLY A 98 -11.74 -1.80 -1.80
N LEU A 99 -11.98 -0.73 -1.06
CA LEU A 99 -10.97 -0.09 -0.21
C LEU A 99 -10.83 -0.75 1.16
N ILE A 100 -11.84 -1.46 1.64
CA ILE A 100 -11.81 -2.11 2.96
C ILE A 100 -10.61 -3.06 3.05
N TRP A 101 -9.75 -2.82 4.04
CA TRP A 101 -8.59 -3.64 4.35
C TRP A 101 -8.89 -4.65 5.48
N SER A 102 -9.77 -5.61 5.16
CA SER A 102 -10.24 -6.63 6.11
C SER A 102 -9.16 -7.65 6.51
N SER A 103 -9.35 -8.33 7.64
CA SER A 103 -8.45 -9.40 8.09
C SER A 103 -8.32 -10.54 7.08
N ALA A 104 -9.42 -10.91 6.40
CA ALA A 104 -9.38 -11.92 5.34
C ALA A 104 -8.48 -11.46 4.18
N ARG A 105 -8.68 -10.22 3.72
CA ARG A 105 -7.87 -9.64 2.64
C ARG A 105 -6.39 -9.55 3.00
N LYS A 106 -6.06 -9.18 4.25
CA LYS A 106 -4.67 -9.20 4.76
C LYS A 106 -4.02 -10.58 4.62
N VAL A 107 -4.76 -11.67 4.87
CA VAL A 107 -4.23 -13.03 4.73
C VAL A 107 -4.01 -13.39 3.26
N ASP A 108 -4.93 -12.99 2.39
CA ASP A 108 -4.91 -13.38 0.97
C ASP A 108 -3.93 -12.56 0.13
N GLU A 109 -3.73 -11.29 0.48
CA GLU A 109 -2.92 -10.34 -0.28
C GLU A 109 -1.53 -10.09 0.28
N ILE A 110 -1.16 -10.77 1.36
CA ILE A 110 0.23 -10.72 1.85
C ILE A 110 1.19 -11.16 0.75
N THR A 111 2.16 -10.30 0.47
CA THR A 111 3.13 -10.56 -0.58
C THR A 111 4.25 -11.50 -0.14
N TYR A 112 4.28 -11.82 1.16
CA TYR A 112 5.29 -12.62 1.88
C TYR A 112 6.72 -12.15 1.65
N TYR A 113 6.93 -10.91 1.17
CA TYR A 113 8.17 -10.17 1.39
C TYR A 113 8.21 -9.64 2.84
N THR A 114 7.73 -10.44 3.79
CA THR A 114 7.80 -10.14 5.22
C THR A 114 9.11 -10.70 5.71
N ARG A 115 10.12 -9.85 5.68
CA ARG A 115 11.41 -10.16 6.23
C ARG A 115 11.49 -9.63 7.65
N ILE A 116 11.89 -10.50 8.58
CA ILE A 116 12.31 -10.07 9.91
C ILE A 116 13.75 -9.61 9.76
N CYS A 117 13.97 -8.32 9.97
CA CYS A 117 15.29 -7.74 9.86
C CYS A 117 16.05 -7.83 11.19
N ASP A 118 17.37 -7.81 11.10
CA ASP A 118 18.27 -7.75 12.25
C ASP A 118 19.40 -6.72 12.06
N THR A 119 20.40 -6.71 12.94
CA THR A 119 21.55 -5.79 12.84
C THR A 119 22.41 -6.01 11.60
N ASN A 120 22.29 -7.16 10.93
CA ASN A 120 22.93 -7.44 9.65
C ASN A 120 22.14 -6.88 8.49
N ASP A 121 20.99 -6.25 8.68
CA ASP A 121 20.25 -5.56 7.62
C ASP A 121 20.63 -4.12 7.40
N ILE A 122 21.33 -3.57 8.39
CA ILE A 122 21.79 -2.21 8.31
C ILE A 122 22.85 -2.15 7.21
N SER A 123 22.51 -1.43 6.14
CA SER A 123 23.23 -1.49 4.86
C SER A 123 24.54 -0.70 4.89
N THR A 124 24.62 0.32 5.74
CA THR A 124 25.83 1.11 6.01
C THR A 124 25.73 1.75 7.40
N SER A 125 26.88 2.10 7.97
CA SER A 125 27.03 2.97 9.15
C SER A 125 27.71 4.29 8.80
N ASP A 126 27.95 4.55 7.51
CA ASP A 126 28.61 5.75 7.01
C ASP A 126 27.56 6.67 6.36
N PRO A 127 27.33 7.87 6.91
CA PRO A 127 26.39 8.82 6.32
C PRO A 127 26.74 9.23 4.90
N SER A 128 28.02 9.28 4.54
CA SER A 128 28.48 9.75 3.23
C SER A 128 27.99 8.86 2.08
N GLU A 129 27.70 7.57 2.33
CA GLU A 129 27.14 6.66 1.32
C GLU A 129 25.71 7.02 0.90
N MET A 130 25.02 7.89 1.65
CA MET A 130 23.68 8.35 1.29
C MET A 130 23.67 9.66 0.51
N PHE A 131 24.79 10.37 0.43
CA PHE A 131 24.87 11.63 -0.31
C PHE A 131 25.04 11.37 -1.79
N LEU A 132 24.12 11.92 -2.59
CA LEU A 132 24.28 11.96 -4.03
C LEU A 132 25.52 12.82 -4.36
N PRO A 133 26.51 12.28 -5.08
CA PRO A 133 27.66 13.07 -5.51
C PRO A 133 27.20 14.28 -6.34
N ALA A 134 27.94 15.40 -6.28
CA ALA A 134 27.56 16.62 -7.01
C ALA A 134 27.39 16.39 -8.54
N ASN A 135 28.15 15.45 -9.11
CA ASN A 135 28.06 15.03 -10.51
C ASN A 135 27.19 13.77 -10.73
N GLY A 136 26.49 13.31 -9.70
CA GLY A 136 25.62 12.14 -9.75
C GLY A 136 24.41 12.38 -10.65
N THR A 137 23.87 11.29 -11.18
CA THR A 137 22.66 11.28 -11.99
C THR A 137 21.46 10.89 -11.14
N GLY A 138 20.24 11.08 -11.67
CA GLY A 138 19.05 10.59 -10.97
C GLY A 138 19.04 9.06 -10.77
N ALA A 139 19.66 8.32 -11.70
CA ALA A 139 19.85 6.88 -11.58
C ALA A 139 20.78 6.51 -10.41
N ASP A 140 21.85 7.28 -10.17
CA ASP A 140 22.72 7.08 -9.02
C ASP A 140 21.94 7.34 -7.71
N GLY A 141 21.12 8.39 -7.68
CA GLY A 141 20.24 8.64 -6.52
C GLY A 141 19.21 7.54 -6.31
N ALA A 142 18.66 6.96 -7.38
CA ALA A 142 17.76 5.82 -7.28
C ALA A 142 18.48 4.56 -6.79
N ASP A 143 19.72 4.32 -7.22
CA ASP A 143 20.54 3.20 -6.75
C ASP A 143 20.85 3.31 -5.23
N ILE A 144 21.27 4.50 -4.78
CA ILE A 144 21.48 4.81 -3.35
C ILE A 144 20.18 4.56 -2.57
N MET A 145 19.05 5.09 -3.04
CA MET A 145 17.74 4.91 -2.40
C MET A 145 17.35 3.44 -2.32
N MET A 146 17.51 2.68 -3.39
CA MET A 146 17.13 1.28 -3.41
C MET A 146 18.07 0.44 -2.52
N LYS A 147 19.35 0.79 -2.41
CA LYS A 147 20.31 0.12 -1.54
C LYS A 147 20.08 0.44 -0.06
N HIS A 148 19.86 1.71 0.28
CA HIS A 148 19.89 2.22 1.64
C HIS A 148 18.53 2.61 2.21
N GLY A 149 17.50 2.78 1.38
CA GLY A 149 16.21 3.33 1.79
C GLY A 149 16.21 4.85 1.98
N PHE A 150 17.36 5.50 1.78
CA PHE A 150 17.57 6.94 1.95
C PHE A 150 18.48 7.47 0.84
N THR A 151 18.32 8.75 0.48
CA THR A 151 19.25 9.47 -0.40
C THR A 151 19.19 10.96 -0.08
N VAL A 152 20.35 11.57 0.20
CA VAL A 152 20.50 13.01 0.38
C VAL A 152 20.84 13.63 -0.97
N VAL A 153 20.08 14.64 -1.39
CA VAL A 153 20.34 15.45 -2.58
C VAL A 153 20.65 16.88 -2.11
N PRO A 154 21.92 17.32 -2.16
CA PRO A 154 22.32 18.63 -1.68
C PRO A 154 21.81 19.79 -2.56
N GLY A 155 21.58 20.95 -1.95
CA GLY A 155 21.37 22.22 -2.65
C GLY A 155 20.19 22.26 -3.63
N VAL A 156 19.14 21.48 -3.37
CA VAL A 156 17.96 21.40 -4.26
C VAL A 156 17.17 22.70 -4.23
N VAL A 157 16.94 23.23 -3.02
CA VAL A 157 16.20 24.48 -2.82
C VAL A 157 17.19 25.61 -2.65
N LYS A 158 16.95 26.76 -3.29
CA LYS A 158 17.84 27.91 -3.14
C LYS A 158 17.78 28.44 -1.70
N PRO A 159 18.92 28.79 -1.07
CA PRO A 159 18.93 29.26 0.32
C PRO A 159 18.01 30.45 0.58
N GLU A 160 17.86 31.38 -0.37
CA GLU A 160 16.95 32.53 -0.24
C GLU A 160 15.46 32.13 -0.20
N ASN A 161 15.09 31.08 -0.95
CA ASN A 161 13.71 30.58 -0.99
C ASN A 161 13.40 29.79 0.29
N ALA A 162 14.35 28.96 0.74
CA ALA A 162 14.29 28.26 2.01
C ALA A 162 14.15 29.25 3.19
N ALA A 163 15.01 30.28 3.24
CA ALA A 163 14.98 31.31 4.28
C ALA A 163 13.67 32.12 4.29
N LYS A 164 13.09 32.40 3.12
CA LYS A 164 11.80 33.08 2.99
C LYS A 164 10.67 32.25 3.60
N LEU A 165 10.58 30.96 3.25
CA LEU A 165 9.58 30.05 3.82
C LEU A 165 9.81 29.83 5.33
N ARG A 166 11.07 29.68 5.73
CA ARG A 166 11.49 29.54 7.14
C ARG A 166 11.03 30.72 8.00
N THR A 167 11.17 31.94 7.50
CA THR A 167 10.73 33.16 8.20
C THR A 167 9.22 33.16 8.41
N TYR A 168 8.46 32.73 7.40
CA TYR A 168 7.00 32.60 7.53
C TYR A 168 6.63 31.53 8.56
N VAL A 169 7.22 30.34 8.46
CA VAL A 169 6.99 29.23 9.38
C VAL A 169 7.23 29.66 10.83
N ASP A 170 8.36 30.32 11.12
CA ASP A 170 8.66 30.77 12.48
C ASP A 170 7.61 31.72 13.06
N ASN A 171 7.12 32.64 12.23
CA ASN A 171 6.10 33.59 12.64
C ASN A 171 4.75 32.90 12.82
N TYR A 172 4.44 31.90 12.00
CA TYR A 172 3.22 31.11 12.11
C TYR A 172 3.25 30.21 13.35
N SER A 173 4.35 29.47 13.57
CA SER A 173 4.57 28.59 14.72
C SER A 173 4.40 29.31 16.06
N LYS A 174 4.84 30.57 16.17
CA LYS A 174 4.65 31.39 17.39
C LYS A 174 3.20 31.75 17.70
N ASN A 175 2.33 31.68 16.69
CA ASN A 175 0.91 32.01 16.79
C ASN A 175 0.01 30.77 16.60
N LEU A 176 0.59 29.57 16.53
CA LEU A 176 -0.11 28.33 16.26
C LEU A 176 -1.07 28.02 17.41
N SER A 177 -2.35 27.78 17.11
CA SER A 177 -3.30 27.34 18.13
C SER A 177 -3.03 25.89 18.54
N ALA A 178 -3.56 25.48 19.70
CA ALA A 178 -3.43 24.08 20.14
C ALA A 178 -4.15 23.11 19.20
N GLU A 179 -5.20 23.57 18.51
CA GLU A 179 -5.99 22.84 17.54
C GLU A 179 -5.31 22.74 16.17
N GLU A 180 -4.53 23.75 15.79
CA GLU A 180 -3.72 23.72 14.56
C GLU A 180 -2.45 22.86 14.73
N ALA A 181 -1.96 22.73 15.95
CA ALA A 181 -0.78 21.95 16.28
C ALA A 181 -1.06 20.44 16.33
N ILE A 182 -0.44 19.70 15.41
CA ILE A 182 -0.44 18.24 15.41
C ILE A 182 0.80 17.78 16.20
N TRP A 183 0.60 17.42 17.47
CA TRP A 183 1.67 16.94 18.33
C TRP A 183 2.23 15.59 17.86
N LEU A 184 3.54 15.54 17.67
CA LEU A 184 4.22 14.33 17.23
C LEU A 184 4.58 13.44 18.42
N VAL A 185 5.04 12.22 18.15
CA VAL A 185 5.56 11.28 19.16
C VAL A 185 6.50 11.98 20.15
N LYS A 186 6.21 11.85 21.46
CA LYS A 186 6.89 12.54 22.58
C LYS A 186 6.85 14.08 22.51
N GLY A 187 5.78 14.65 21.94
CA GLY A 187 5.69 16.04 21.53
C GLY A 187 5.25 17.01 22.62
N LYS A 188 6.12 17.40 23.56
CA LYS A 188 5.97 18.70 24.24
C LYS A 188 6.67 19.85 23.52
N ASN A 189 7.79 19.54 22.87
CA ASN A 189 8.62 20.48 22.12
C ASN A 189 8.73 20.12 20.63
N ARG A 190 7.78 19.32 20.13
CA ARG A 190 7.77 18.87 18.74
C ARG A 190 6.34 18.79 18.21
N TYR A 191 6.08 19.55 17.16
CA TYR A 191 4.75 19.67 16.57
C TYR A 191 4.87 19.82 15.06
N SER A 192 3.78 19.47 14.38
CA SER A 192 3.62 19.62 12.95
C SER A 192 2.35 20.39 12.65
N PHE A 193 2.27 20.98 11.46
CA PHE A 193 1.06 21.60 10.96
C PHE A 193 1.07 21.62 9.43
N ASN A 194 -0.10 21.81 8.85
CA ASN A 194 -0.25 21.83 7.40
C ASN A 194 0.07 23.20 6.83
N LEU A 195 0.73 23.22 5.66
CA LEU A 195 0.86 24.44 4.86
C LEU A 195 0.07 24.34 3.56
N GLY A 196 -0.22 25.50 2.98
CA GLY A 196 -0.76 25.63 1.63
C GLY A 196 0.14 26.53 0.79
N THR A 197 -0.14 26.58 -0.51
CA THR A 197 0.61 27.38 -1.51
C THR A 197 0.51 28.89 -1.32
N GLU A 198 -0.40 29.36 -0.46
CA GLU A 198 -0.47 30.77 -0.06
C GLU A 198 0.64 31.19 0.91
N ALA A 199 1.36 30.23 1.51
CA ALA A 199 2.47 30.52 2.40
C ALA A 199 3.60 31.23 1.61
N PRO A 200 4.07 32.41 2.05
CA PRO A 200 5.19 33.11 1.42
C PRO A 200 6.42 32.22 1.26
N GLY A 201 6.95 32.13 0.03
CA GLY A 201 8.11 31.29 -0.29
C GLY A 201 7.76 29.85 -0.69
N MET A 202 6.54 29.37 -0.43
CA MET A 202 6.17 27.98 -0.72
C MET A 202 6.20 27.67 -2.21
N ASN A 203 5.64 28.54 -3.05
CA ASN A 203 5.62 28.29 -4.51
C ASN A 203 7.04 28.27 -5.08
N GLU A 204 7.93 29.14 -4.61
CA GLU A 204 9.33 29.17 -5.04
C GLU A 204 10.10 27.91 -4.60
N VAL A 205 9.86 27.44 -3.38
CA VAL A 205 10.41 26.16 -2.90
C VAL A 205 9.89 24.99 -3.74
N LEU A 206 8.58 24.90 -4.00
CA LEU A 206 7.99 23.85 -4.84
C LEU A 206 8.54 23.88 -6.28
N GLU A 207 8.74 25.08 -6.85
CA GLU A 207 9.34 25.23 -8.17
C GLU A 207 10.82 24.82 -8.20
N ASP A 208 11.60 25.16 -7.17
CA ASP A 208 12.99 24.67 -7.06
C ASP A 208 13.02 23.14 -7.01
N LEU A 209 12.17 22.51 -6.18
CA LEU A 209 12.04 21.05 -6.09
C LEU A 209 11.66 20.41 -7.45
N GLY A 210 10.59 20.89 -8.08
CA GLY A 210 10.06 20.32 -9.31
C GLY A 210 10.97 20.52 -10.52
N ASN A 211 11.79 21.58 -10.53
CA ASN A 211 12.75 21.87 -11.60
C ASN A 211 14.15 21.30 -11.33
N HIS A 212 14.43 20.75 -10.14
CA HIS A 212 15.71 20.13 -9.84
C HIS A 212 15.85 18.77 -10.56
N LYS A 213 16.69 18.72 -11.60
CA LYS A 213 16.77 17.57 -12.51
C LYS A 213 17.18 16.27 -11.81
N GLN A 214 18.23 16.29 -10.99
CA GLN A 214 18.69 15.07 -10.31
C GLN A 214 17.61 14.49 -9.39
N LEU A 215 16.95 15.36 -8.61
CA LEU A 215 15.89 14.94 -7.69
C LEU A 215 14.67 14.40 -8.47
N THR A 216 14.24 15.11 -9.51
CA THR A 216 13.13 14.68 -10.39
C THR A 216 13.44 13.32 -11.01
N ASP A 217 14.62 13.16 -11.60
CA ASP A 217 15.02 11.90 -12.23
C ASP A 217 15.11 10.76 -11.20
N THR A 218 15.60 11.02 -9.97
CA THR A 218 15.62 10.03 -8.88
C THR A 218 14.22 9.60 -8.47
N VAL A 219 13.33 10.56 -8.22
CA VAL A 219 11.95 10.28 -7.81
C VAL A 219 11.20 9.52 -8.91
N GLU A 220 11.29 9.96 -10.17
CA GLU A 220 10.61 9.32 -11.29
C GLU A 220 11.22 7.96 -11.67
N ALA A 221 12.50 7.73 -11.40
CA ALA A 221 13.11 6.41 -11.55
C ALA A 221 12.50 5.37 -10.61
N ILE A 222 12.03 5.78 -9.43
CA ILE A 222 11.48 4.88 -8.40
C ILE A 222 9.95 4.79 -8.47
N LEU A 223 9.27 5.94 -8.52
CA LEU A 223 7.81 6.03 -8.49
C LEU A 223 7.20 6.03 -9.90
N GLY A 224 8.01 6.06 -10.95
CA GLY A 224 7.55 6.29 -12.31
C GLY A 224 7.23 7.77 -12.58
N PRO A 225 6.79 8.09 -13.81
CA PRO A 225 6.63 9.47 -14.23
C PRO A 225 5.49 10.16 -13.48
N ASP A 226 5.73 11.43 -13.14
CA ASP A 226 4.73 12.35 -12.59
C ASP A 226 3.96 11.82 -11.37
N PRO A 227 4.62 11.44 -10.25
CA PRO A 227 3.96 10.91 -9.06
C PRO A 227 3.06 11.95 -8.36
N ALA A 228 2.06 11.54 -7.58
CA ALA A 228 1.13 12.45 -6.91
C ALA A 228 1.54 12.71 -5.48
N MET A 229 1.40 13.95 -5.07
CA MET A 229 1.63 14.40 -3.71
C MET A 229 0.49 13.91 -2.80
N ILE A 230 0.84 13.38 -1.65
CA ILE A 230 -0.07 12.82 -0.63
C ILE A 230 0.13 13.45 0.75
N GLU A 231 1.18 14.25 0.90
CA GLU A 231 1.52 14.96 2.13
C GLU A 231 2.21 16.28 1.79
N MET A 232 1.90 17.32 2.57
CA MET A 232 2.67 18.56 2.60
C MET A 232 2.56 19.18 3.99
N THR A 233 3.56 18.91 4.84
CA THR A 233 3.60 19.33 6.24
C THR A 233 4.86 20.08 6.58
N VAL A 234 4.82 20.82 7.68
CA VAL A 234 6.02 21.34 8.32
C VAL A 234 6.15 20.72 9.70
N ILE A 235 7.35 20.27 10.04
CA ILE A 235 7.70 19.82 11.39
C ILE A 235 8.63 20.84 12.03
N THR A 236 8.28 21.26 13.24
CA THR A 236 9.13 22.07 14.12
C THR A 236 9.54 21.24 15.33
N ALA A 237 10.84 21.18 15.62
CA ALA A 237 11.38 20.69 16.88
C ALA A 237 12.09 21.85 17.58
N ALA A 238 11.53 22.26 18.72
CA ALA A 238 12.08 23.30 19.58
C ALA A 238 13.13 22.72 20.53
N TYR A 239 13.94 23.59 21.13
CA TYR A 239 14.92 23.18 22.13
C TYR A 239 14.28 22.31 23.23
N GLY A 240 14.97 21.22 23.59
CA GLY A 240 14.47 20.24 24.54
C GLY A 240 13.49 19.23 23.93
N ALA A 241 13.33 19.19 22.60
CA ALA A 241 12.72 18.04 21.93
C ALA A 241 13.59 16.79 22.18
N GLU A 242 12.98 15.70 22.62
CA GLU A 242 13.66 14.42 22.82
C GLU A 242 13.79 13.62 21.51
N ASP A 243 14.64 12.59 21.54
CA ASP A 243 14.65 11.56 20.51
C ASP A 243 13.28 10.87 20.44
N GLN A 244 12.73 10.85 19.22
CA GLN A 244 11.64 9.92 18.90
C GLN A 244 12.15 8.47 18.98
N TRP A 245 11.25 7.52 19.17
CA TRP A 245 11.59 6.11 18.93
C TRP A 245 11.79 5.90 17.42
N TYR A 246 12.67 4.97 17.03
CA TYR A 246 12.83 4.63 15.63
C TYR A 246 11.56 4.00 15.08
N HIS A 247 11.03 4.55 14.00
CA HIS A 247 9.77 4.12 13.38
C HIS A 247 9.89 4.17 11.85
N ASP A 248 9.05 3.40 11.17
CA ASP A 248 8.66 3.66 9.80
C ASP A 248 7.38 4.52 9.79
N ASP A 249 7.19 5.31 8.73
CA ASP A 249 5.94 6.07 8.56
C ASP A 249 4.81 5.16 8.07
N ALA A 250 5.19 4.11 7.33
CA ALA A 250 4.28 3.11 6.79
C ALA A 250 4.04 1.98 7.79
N VAL A 251 2.90 1.97 8.50
CA VAL A 251 2.62 0.91 9.49
C VAL A 251 2.59 -0.48 8.83
N PRO A 252 3.03 -1.53 9.54
CA PRO A 252 3.08 -2.89 9.01
C PRO A 252 1.77 -3.40 8.39
N GLU A 253 0.63 -2.99 8.94
CA GLU A 253 -0.71 -3.39 8.49
C GLU A 253 -1.04 -2.91 7.09
N GLY A 254 -0.48 -1.78 6.67
CA GLY A 254 -0.72 -1.19 5.35
C GLY A 254 0.56 -0.98 4.55
N SER A 255 1.63 -1.67 4.90
CA SER A 255 2.94 -1.50 4.28
C SER A 255 3.00 -2.12 2.87
N PRO A 256 3.52 -1.41 1.87
CA PRO A 256 3.80 -1.96 0.54
C PRO A 256 4.90 -3.05 0.60
N SER A 257 5.81 -3.04 1.57
CA SER A 257 6.76 -4.13 1.79
C SER A 257 6.06 -5.43 2.16
N ARG A 258 4.92 -5.36 2.87
CA ARG A 258 4.11 -6.53 3.24
C ARG A 258 3.03 -6.89 2.22
N TYR A 259 2.49 -5.89 1.53
CA TYR A 259 1.27 -6.00 0.72
C TYR A 259 1.42 -5.18 -0.58
N ALA A 260 2.48 -5.41 -1.33
CA ALA A 260 2.85 -4.62 -2.51
C ALA A 260 1.78 -4.55 -3.63
N HIS A 261 0.74 -5.38 -3.57
CA HIS A 261 -0.43 -5.39 -4.47
C HIS A 261 -1.63 -4.61 -3.95
N ALA A 262 -1.67 -4.35 -2.65
CA ALA A 262 -2.72 -3.60 -1.99
C ALA A 262 -2.30 -2.15 -1.77
N PHE A 263 -1.02 -1.91 -1.49
CA PHE A 263 -0.50 -0.59 -1.17
C PHE A 263 0.60 -0.17 -2.12
N SER A 264 0.51 1.07 -2.57
CA SER A 264 1.55 1.69 -3.38
C SER A 264 2.78 1.98 -2.51
N PRO A 265 4.00 1.87 -3.06
CA PRO A 265 5.17 2.48 -2.42
C PRO A 265 4.90 3.97 -2.23
N ALA A 266 5.52 4.54 -1.22
CA ALA A 266 5.56 5.98 -1.04
C ALA A 266 6.98 6.40 -0.68
N LEU A 267 7.36 7.59 -1.15
CA LEU A 267 8.60 8.25 -0.76
C LEU A 267 8.24 9.53 -0.03
N SER A 268 9.02 9.86 1.00
CA SER A 268 8.96 11.15 1.68
C SER A 268 10.25 11.92 1.46
N LEU A 269 10.14 13.20 1.14
CA LEU A 269 11.23 14.16 0.98
C LEU A 269 11.16 15.17 2.10
N PHE A 270 12.26 15.25 2.84
CA PHE A 270 12.44 16.23 3.89
C PHE A 270 13.39 17.30 3.37
N VAL A 271 12.94 18.56 3.45
CA VAL A 271 13.65 19.74 2.99
C VAL A 271 14.08 20.56 4.20
N THR A 272 15.37 20.82 4.31
CA THR A 272 15.91 21.69 5.36
C THR A 272 15.65 23.15 5.00
N LEU A 273 15.02 23.90 5.90
CA LEU A 273 14.72 25.32 5.66
C LEU A 273 15.79 26.27 6.23
N GLN A 274 16.79 25.71 6.90
CA GLN A 274 17.95 26.39 7.47
C GLN A 274 19.12 25.40 7.55
N ASP A 275 20.32 25.90 7.87
CA ASP A 275 21.42 25.04 8.27
C ASP A 275 21.06 24.32 9.58
N LEU A 276 21.29 23.02 9.62
CA LEU A 276 21.05 22.15 10.77
C LEU A 276 22.36 21.54 11.22
N THR A 277 22.58 21.53 12.53
CA THR A 277 23.68 20.81 13.18
C THR A 277 23.15 19.53 13.83
N THR A 278 24.05 18.60 14.17
CA THR A 278 23.68 17.39 14.94
C THR A 278 22.98 17.72 16.27
N GLU A 279 23.38 18.80 16.94
CA GLU A 279 22.79 19.28 18.21
C GLU A 279 21.41 19.95 18.03
N MET A 280 21.09 20.43 16.83
CA MET A 280 19.73 20.84 16.46
C MET A 280 18.81 19.63 16.20
N GLY A 281 19.37 18.42 16.20
CA GLY A 281 18.63 17.17 16.09
C GLY A 281 18.32 16.80 14.65
N ILE A 282 19.31 16.69 13.77
CA ILE A 282 19.12 16.15 12.41
C ILE A 282 18.45 14.76 12.50
N THR A 283 17.57 14.45 11.53
CA THR A 283 16.91 13.15 11.45
C THR A 283 17.95 12.01 11.45
N SER A 284 17.74 11.02 12.31
CA SER A 284 18.52 9.79 12.32
C SER A 284 17.90 8.76 11.39
N ALA A 285 18.73 8.10 10.61
CA ALA A 285 18.35 7.03 9.68
C ALA A 285 18.88 5.68 10.17
N CYS A 286 18.17 4.62 9.79
CA CYS A 286 18.60 3.23 9.94
C CYS A 286 18.66 2.60 8.54
N PRO A 287 19.76 2.77 7.79
CA PRO A 287 19.79 2.42 6.36
C PRO A 287 19.58 0.93 6.09
N GLY A 288 18.87 0.57 5.02
CA GLY A 288 18.58 -0.81 4.59
C GLY A 288 17.28 -1.38 5.16
N THR A 289 16.60 -0.63 6.03
CA THR A 289 15.41 -1.10 6.74
C THR A 289 14.10 -0.97 5.96
N HIS A 290 14.11 -0.32 4.79
CA HIS A 290 12.93 -0.23 3.90
C HIS A 290 12.40 -1.58 3.41
N TYR A 291 13.22 -2.62 3.49
CA TYR A 291 12.83 -4.00 3.20
C TYR A 291 12.18 -4.73 4.36
N CYS A 292 12.15 -4.11 5.54
CA CYS A 292 11.62 -4.69 6.76
C CYS A 292 10.12 -4.40 6.82
N ALA A 293 9.31 -5.44 6.90
CA ALA A 293 7.85 -5.31 6.97
C ALA A 293 7.31 -5.67 8.38
N GLY A 294 8.22 -5.71 9.36
CA GLY A 294 7.97 -6.07 10.76
C GLY A 294 9.27 -6.38 11.52
N GLY A 295 9.13 -6.55 12.84
CA GLY A 295 10.24 -6.79 13.77
C GLY A 295 10.57 -5.55 14.60
N ASP A 296 11.09 -5.76 15.81
CA ASP A 296 11.61 -4.68 16.65
C ASP A 296 13.07 -4.41 16.29
N LEU A 297 13.29 -3.38 15.47
CA LEU A 297 14.62 -2.90 15.09
C LEU A 297 15.13 -1.78 15.99
N VAL A 298 14.39 -1.38 17.04
CA VAL A 298 14.77 -0.23 17.87
C VAL A 298 16.17 -0.44 18.46
N GLY A 299 16.47 -1.64 18.97
CA GLY A 299 17.80 -1.98 19.48
C GLY A 299 18.90 -1.86 18.43
N ALA A 300 18.68 -2.48 17.26
CA ALA A 300 19.63 -2.46 16.14
C ALA A 300 19.88 -1.04 15.61
N CYS A 301 18.82 -0.25 15.45
CA CYS A 301 18.90 1.13 14.96
C CYS A 301 19.46 2.09 16.01
N ASN A 302 19.29 1.82 17.31
CA ASN A 302 19.99 2.57 18.34
C ASN A 302 21.50 2.30 18.33
N GLU A 303 21.91 1.07 18.03
CA GLU A 303 23.33 0.70 17.98
C GLU A 303 24.03 1.24 16.72
N LYS A 304 23.39 1.12 15.55
CA LYS A 304 24.03 1.38 14.26
C LYS A 304 23.41 2.50 13.43
N GLY A 305 22.23 3.00 13.81
CA GLY A 305 21.63 4.15 13.15
C GLY A 305 22.38 5.43 13.50
N PHE A 306 22.28 6.44 12.65
CA PHE A 306 23.06 7.67 12.77
C PHE A 306 22.32 8.85 12.16
N GLN A 307 22.69 10.07 12.55
CA GLN A 307 22.10 11.30 12.00
C GLN A 307 22.57 11.55 10.56
N LEU A 308 21.66 11.97 9.68
CA LEU A 308 21.90 12.26 8.27
C LEU A 308 22.73 13.55 8.06
N ALA A 309 23.90 13.63 8.67
CA ALA A 309 24.78 14.78 8.60
C ALA A 309 25.95 14.51 7.64
N ASP A 310 26.50 15.58 7.04
CA ASP A 310 27.71 15.51 6.25
C ASP A 310 28.96 15.25 7.13
N GLU A 311 30.14 15.28 6.52
CA GLU A 311 31.42 15.12 7.23
C GLU A 311 31.70 16.20 8.29
N ASN A 312 31.00 17.34 8.22
CA ASN A 312 31.09 18.43 9.19
C ASN A 312 30.05 18.30 10.32
N GLY A 313 29.18 17.29 10.26
CA GLY A 313 28.08 17.15 11.21
C GLY A 313 26.92 18.11 10.93
N GLU A 314 26.74 18.52 9.67
CA GLU A 314 25.74 19.51 9.28
C GLU A 314 24.87 19.04 8.08
N LEU A 315 23.70 19.63 7.94
CA LEU A 315 22.93 19.69 6.69
C LEU A 315 22.68 21.16 6.36
N LYS A 316 22.91 21.57 5.12
CA LYS A 316 22.79 22.97 4.71
C LYS A 316 21.37 23.32 4.33
N SER A 317 20.99 24.58 4.51
CA SER A 317 19.71 25.10 4.06
C SER A 317 19.47 24.79 2.57
N GLY A 318 18.35 24.14 2.29
CA GLY A 318 17.95 23.71 0.96
C GLY A 318 18.47 22.34 0.54
N ASP A 319 19.28 21.68 1.36
CA ASP A 319 19.54 20.25 1.24
C ASP A 319 18.24 19.48 1.49
N THR A 320 18.11 18.37 0.77
CA THR A 320 16.96 17.48 0.90
C THR A 320 17.42 16.06 1.15
N PHE A 321 16.61 15.29 1.85
CA PHE A 321 16.77 13.84 1.84
C PHE A 321 15.43 13.17 1.55
N LEU A 322 15.50 12.24 0.62
CA LEU A 322 14.41 11.37 0.21
C LEU A 322 14.57 10.07 0.99
N PHE A 323 13.46 9.47 1.43
CA PHE A 323 13.47 8.10 1.96
C PHE A 323 12.21 7.34 1.60
N ASN A 324 12.34 6.01 1.57
CA ASN A 324 11.20 5.12 1.44
C ASN A 324 10.44 5.09 2.76
N MET A 325 9.11 5.21 2.75
CA MET A 325 8.31 5.34 3.98
C MET A 325 8.32 4.09 4.88
N ASN A 326 8.84 2.94 4.40
CA ASN A 326 9.15 1.78 5.23
C ASN A 326 10.54 1.83 5.89
N SER A 327 11.32 2.87 5.66
CA SER A 327 12.64 3.04 6.27
C SER A 327 12.50 3.51 7.70
N TRP A 328 13.18 2.83 8.60
CA TRP A 328 13.23 3.18 10.00
C TRP A 328 14.07 4.42 10.20
N HIS A 329 13.48 5.42 10.82
CA HIS A 329 14.10 6.70 11.11
C HIS A 329 13.53 7.27 12.41
N ARG A 330 14.13 8.37 12.88
CA ARG A 330 13.59 9.19 13.97
C ARG A 330 14.06 10.61 13.81
N GLY A 331 13.25 11.60 14.17
CA GLY A 331 13.83 12.92 14.37
C GLY A 331 14.59 12.95 15.70
N ALA A 332 15.87 13.31 15.67
CA ALA A 332 16.72 13.30 16.86
C ALA A 332 16.39 14.43 17.85
N ALA A 333 16.97 14.36 19.04
CA ALA A 333 16.83 15.34 20.09
C ALA A 333 17.44 16.69 19.68
N HIS A 334 16.77 17.78 20.05
CA HIS A 334 17.32 19.13 19.92
C HIS A 334 17.92 19.57 21.25
N THR A 335 19.25 19.52 21.33
CA THR A 335 20.05 19.75 22.54
C THR A 335 20.82 21.06 22.55
N ASP A 336 20.91 21.77 21.42
CA ASP A 336 21.54 23.10 21.36
C ASP A 336 20.65 24.17 22.03
N PRO A 337 21.03 24.73 23.19
CA PRO A 337 20.25 25.74 23.90
C PRO A 337 20.30 27.13 23.23
N ASN A 338 21.26 27.34 22.31
CA ASN A 338 21.42 28.60 21.57
C ASN A 338 20.92 28.49 20.13
N GLY A 339 20.63 27.26 19.68
CA GLY A 339 20.10 26.96 18.37
C GLY A 339 18.68 27.49 18.20
N HIS A 340 18.34 27.82 16.94
CA HIS A 340 16.96 28.09 16.58
C HIS A 340 16.16 26.79 16.51
N ASP A 341 14.83 26.88 16.62
CA ASP A 341 13.96 25.74 16.37
C ASP A 341 14.29 25.09 15.01
N ARG A 342 14.47 23.76 15.03
CA ARG A 342 14.69 22.93 13.83
C ARG A 342 13.39 22.85 13.05
N VAL A 343 13.40 23.29 11.81
CA VAL A 343 12.22 23.38 10.94
C VAL A 343 12.52 22.65 9.64
N MET A 344 11.59 21.79 9.24
CA MET A 344 11.68 21.01 8.02
C MET A 344 10.34 21.03 7.29
N LEU A 345 10.38 21.17 5.96
CA LEU A 345 9.24 20.93 5.09
C LEU A 345 9.26 19.48 4.64
N ILE A 346 8.11 18.82 4.68
CA ILE A 346 7.95 17.41 4.31
C ILE A 346 6.93 17.34 3.19
N LEU A 347 7.28 16.59 2.16
CA LEU A 347 6.41 16.25 1.06
C LEU A 347 6.50 14.75 0.82
N SER A 348 5.37 14.10 0.57
CA SER A 348 5.36 12.66 0.27
C SER A 348 4.62 12.38 -1.03
N TRP A 349 5.03 11.36 -1.77
CA TRP A 349 4.44 10.99 -3.06
C TRP A 349 4.17 9.51 -3.23
N ILE A 350 3.15 9.21 -4.04
CA ILE A 350 2.82 7.87 -4.54
C ILE A 350 2.95 7.81 -6.06
N PRO A 351 3.22 6.61 -6.62
CA PRO A 351 3.30 6.42 -8.07
C PRO A 351 1.95 6.69 -8.75
N LYS A 352 2.01 7.12 -10.01
CA LYS A 352 0.83 7.28 -10.85
C LYS A 352 0.12 5.94 -11.09
N PRO A 353 -1.21 5.87 -10.83
CA PRO A 353 -1.99 4.72 -11.20
C PRO A 353 -1.95 4.48 -12.71
N LYS A 354 -1.40 3.34 -13.12
CA LYS A 354 -1.55 2.83 -14.48
C LYS A 354 -2.88 2.08 -14.59
N LEU A 355 -3.72 2.55 -15.52
CA LEU A 355 -5.13 2.15 -15.67
C LEU A 355 -5.37 0.64 -15.80
N GLU A 356 -4.40 -0.13 -16.31
CA GLU A 356 -4.55 -1.57 -16.56
C GLU A 356 -4.15 -2.43 -15.34
N ALA A 357 -3.57 -1.79 -14.32
CA ALA A 357 -2.62 -2.43 -13.41
C ALA A 357 -2.74 -2.04 -11.95
N GLU A 358 -3.11 -0.79 -11.70
CA GLU A 358 -2.75 -0.10 -10.48
C GLU A 358 -4.00 0.23 -9.67
N SER A 359 -4.43 -0.75 -8.91
CA SER A 359 -5.56 -0.71 -7.98
C SER A 359 -5.13 -0.49 -6.53
N ARG A 360 -3.85 -0.17 -6.29
CA ARG A 360 -3.32 -0.04 -4.94
C ARG A 360 -3.84 1.21 -4.24
N GLN A 361 -4.00 1.08 -2.94
CA GLN A 361 -4.35 2.14 -2.00
C GLN A 361 -3.08 2.90 -1.58
N MET A 362 -3.27 4.08 -1.00
CA MET A 362 -2.22 4.73 -0.23
C MET A 362 -1.80 3.83 0.95
N VAL A 363 -0.51 3.75 1.22
CA VAL A 363 0.07 3.08 2.40
C VAL A 363 -0.57 3.59 3.70
N HIS A 364 -0.71 2.75 4.73
CA HIS A 364 -1.28 3.18 6.02
C HIS A 364 -0.19 3.70 6.96
N GLY A 365 -0.58 4.38 8.04
CA GLY A 365 0.33 4.74 9.14
C GLY A 365 0.78 6.20 9.17
N ILE A 366 0.77 6.85 8.02
CA ILE A 366 1.20 8.24 7.88
C ILE A 366 0.13 9.15 8.42
N THR A 367 0.51 10.11 9.27
CA THR A 367 -0.25 11.36 9.46
C THR A 367 -0.19 12.13 8.17
N TYR A 368 -1.00 11.78 7.19
CA TYR A 368 -1.05 12.44 5.89
C TYR A 368 -1.74 13.79 6.06
N ALA A 369 -1.07 14.64 6.80
CA ALA A 369 -1.42 15.99 7.09
C ALA A 369 -1.17 16.71 5.76
N MET A 370 -2.23 16.77 4.97
CA MET A 370 -2.29 17.56 3.78
C MET A 370 -3.63 18.27 3.81
N ARG A 371 -3.59 19.60 3.69
CA ARG A 371 -4.81 20.38 3.58
C ARG A 371 -5.63 19.89 2.39
N TRP A 372 -6.95 19.97 2.52
CA TRP A 372 -7.89 19.51 1.50
C TRP A 372 -7.64 20.20 0.15
N ASP A 373 -7.15 21.45 0.13
CA ASP A 373 -6.89 22.20 -1.10
C ASP A 373 -5.57 21.84 -1.80
N MET A 374 -4.76 20.98 -1.20
CA MET A 374 -3.47 20.52 -1.73
C MET A 374 -3.54 19.12 -2.35
N TRP A 375 -4.72 18.51 -2.40
CA TRP A 375 -4.96 17.26 -3.13
C TRP A 375 -5.00 17.50 -4.65
N GLY A 376 -4.74 16.44 -5.41
CA GLY A 376 -4.84 16.44 -6.87
C GLY A 376 -3.62 17.00 -7.60
N PHE A 377 -2.55 17.34 -6.88
CA PHE A 377 -1.29 17.82 -7.45
C PHE A 377 -0.29 16.69 -7.68
N THR A 378 0.51 16.85 -8.73
CA THR A 378 1.57 15.93 -9.13
C THR A 378 2.93 16.61 -9.14
N TRP A 379 3.99 15.82 -9.30
CA TRP A 379 5.35 16.34 -9.44
C TRP A 379 5.47 17.37 -10.56
N ASN A 380 4.81 17.15 -11.69
CA ASN A 380 4.84 18.10 -12.80
C ASN A 380 4.14 19.44 -12.47
N ASP A 381 3.17 19.45 -11.56
CA ASP A 381 2.51 20.69 -11.13
C ASP A 381 3.44 21.57 -10.31
N MET A 382 4.35 20.97 -9.54
CA MET A 382 5.34 21.70 -8.74
C MET A 382 6.27 22.57 -9.59
N LYS A 383 6.60 22.13 -10.82
CA LYS A 383 7.39 22.92 -11.79
C LYS A 383 6.80 24.28 -12.11
N HIS A 384 5.49 24.44 -11.88
CA HIS A 384 4.71 25.62 -12.20
C HIS A 384 3.82 26.04 -11.01
N ALA A 385 4.26 25.78 -9.78
CA ALA A 385 3.46 25.94 -8.58
C ALA A 385 2.79 27.33 -8.48
N SER A 386 3.51 28.39 -8.85
CA SER A 386 3.02 29.78 -8.84
C SER A 386 1.82 30.04 -9.77
N THR A 387 1.54 29.16 -10.73
CA THR A 387 0.46 29.32 -11.72
C THR A 387 -0.62 28.25 -11.62
N VAL A 388 -0.24 26.99 -11.34
CA VAL A 388 -1.20 25.87 -11.36
C VAL A 388 -1.66 25.44 -9.98
N MET A 389 -0.91 25.77 -8.93
CA MET A 389 -1.23 25.41 -7.54
C MET A 389 -1.85 26.58 -6.76
N VAL A 390 -2.18 27.69 -7.42
CA VAL A 390 -2.83 28.85 -6.80
C VAL A 390 -4.36 28.83 -6.94
N ARG A 391 -5.05 29.67 -6.18
CA ARG A 391 -6.50 29.83 -6.28
C ARG A 391 -6.90 30.45 -7.64
N PRO A 392 -8.03 30.04 -8.24
CA PRO A 392 -8.98 29.02 -7.77
C PRO A 392 -8.61 27.59 -8.19
N TRP A 393 -7.50 27.39 -8.90
CA TRP A 393 -7.14 26.12 -9.53
C TRP A 393 -6.88 25.00 -8.54
N ASN A 394 -6.26 25.30 -7.40
CA ASN A 394 -6.04 24.35 -6.33
C ASN A 394 -7.33 23.72 -5.81
N TYR A 395 -8.37 24.53 -5.58
CA TYR A 395 -9.66 24.06 -5.09
C TYR A 395 -10.34 23.16 -6.12
N LEU A 396 -10.33 23.58 -7.39
CA LEU A 396 -10.95 22.82 -8.46
C LEU A 396 -10.23 21.49 -8.70
N ARG A 397 -8.90 21.44 -8.53
CA ARG A 397 -8.11 20.20 -8.64
C ARG A 397 -8.30 19.26 -7.47
N ALA A 398 -8.27 19.80 -6.24
CA ALA A 398 -8.54 19.04 -5.03
C ALA A 398 -9.89 18.33 -5.08
N LEU A 399 -10.91 18.99 -5.66
CA LEU A 399 -12.24 18.41 -5.85
C LEU A 399 -12.37 17.53 -7.10
N GLY A 400 -11.31 17.37 -7.89
CA GLY A 400 -11.33 16.60 -9.14
C GLY A 400 -12.14 17.26 -10.28
N LEU A 401 -12.53 18.53 -10.15
CA LEU A 401 -13.36 19.27 -11.10
C LEU A 401 -12.56 19.87 -12.26
N TYR A 402 -11.25 20.08 -12.08
CA TYR A 402 -10.36 20.65 -13.09
C TYR A 402 -9.04 19.90 -13.16
N LYS A 403 -8.57 19.67 -14.38
CA LYS A 403 -7.21 19.22 -14.69
C LYS A 403 -6.71 20.02 -15.90
N PRO A 404 -5.53 20.67 -15.85
CA PRO A 404 -4.96 21.31 -17.03
C PRO A 404 -4.77 20.38 -18.20
N LYS A 405 -4.73 20.96 -19.40
CA LYS A 405 -4.44 20.22 -20.62
C LYS A 405 -3.09 19.49 -20.48
N GLY A 406 -3.08 18.19 -20.76
CA GLY A 406 -1.90 17.33 -20.61
C GLY A 406 -1.80 16.64 -19.25
N THR A 407 -2.55 17.09 -18.24
CA THR A 407 -2.69 16.37 -16.96
C THR A 407 -3.96 15.53 -16.98
N SER A 408 -3.82 14.23 -16.72
CA SER A 408 -4.96 13.29 -16.68
C SER A 408 -5.17 12.68 -15.29
N TRP A 409 -4.29 12.99 -14.34
CA TRP A 409 -4.20 12.29 -13.07
C TRP A 409 -3.82 13.26 -11.93
N GLY A 410 -3.81 12.73 -10.72
CA GLY A 410 -3.71 13.41 -9.43
C GLY A 410 -4.68 12.73 -8.47
N LEU A 411 -4.28 12.49 -7.22
CA LEU A 411 -5.17 11.90 -6.22
C LEU A 411 -6.02 13.02 -5.61
N ASP A 412 -7.30 13.07 -5.98
CA ASP A 412 -8.22 14.08 -5.45
C ASP A 412 -8.59 13.81 -3.98
N PHE A 413 -9.15 14.84 -3.34
CA PHE A 413 -9.54 14.81 -1.93
C PHE A 413 -10.59 13.73 -1.66
N ILE A 414 -11.56 13.55 -2.55
CA ILE A 414 -12.66 12.60 -2.37
C ILE A 414 -12.13 11.16 -2.36
N THR A 415 -11.27 10.83 -3.32
CA THR A 415 -10.63 9.52 -3.43
C THR A 415 -9.80 9.23 -2.19
N SER A 416 -9.04 10.22 -1.73
CA SER A 416 -8.15 10.12 -0.57
C SER A 416 -8.92 9.98 0.74
N ALA A 417 -9.95 10.80 0.94
CA ALA A 417 -10.84 10.72 2.09
C ALA A 417 -11.57 9.38 2.12
N SER A 418 -11.99 8.85 0.98
CA SER A 418 -12.61 7.53 0.88
C SER A 418 -11.66 6.41 1.32
N MET A 419 -10.39 6.44 0.88
CA MET A 419 -9.36 5.47 1.32
C MET A 419 -9.12 5.52 2.82
N ARG A 420 -9.13 6.71 3.41
CA ARG A 420 -8.93 6.90 4.85
C ARG A 420 -10.13 6.44 5.66
N ALA A 421 -11.34 6.84 5.24
CA ALA A 421 -12.59 6.42 5.86
C ALA A 421 -12.77 4.90 5.83
N ALA A 422 -12.47 4.26 4.70
CA ALA A 422 -12.55 2.80 4.55
C ALA A 422 -11.65 2.02 5.51
N ASN A 423 -10.57 2.66 5.97
CA ASN A 423 -9.53 2.01 6.77
C ASN A 423 -9.38 2.58 8.18
N GLY A 424 -10.19 3.57 8.57
CA GLY A 424 -10.12 4.20 9.89
C GLY A 424 -8.85 5.02 10.13
N ASN A 425 -8.27 5.64 9.10
CA ASN A 425 -6.97 6.34 9.19
C ASN A 425 -7.14 7.87 9.29
N ASN A 426 -6.27 8.56 10.04
CA ASN A 426 -6.10 10.03 10.03
C ASN A 426 -7.37 10.86 10.27
N GLY A 427 -7.99 10.74 11.44
CA GLY A 427 -9.20 11.50 11.75
C GLY A 427 -10.45 10.91 11.10
N TYR A 428 -10.37 9.67 10.61
CA TYR A 428 -11.50 8.92 10.09
C TYR A 428 -11.79 7.63 10.89
N GLY A 429 -11.31 7.53 12.12
CA GLY A 429 -11.75 6.53 13.07
C GLY A 429 -13.22 6.72 13.44
N GLY A 430 -13.83 5.70 14.04
CA GLY A 430 -15.21 5.79 14.54
C GLY A 430 -15.40 6.94 15.53
N ASP A 431 -14.44 7.12 16.44
CA ASP A 431 -14.46 8.20 17.43
C ASP A 431 -14.32 9.60 16.80
N ASP A 432 -13.69 9.70 15.63
CA ASP A 432 -13.51 10.99 14.94
C ASP A 432 -14.80 11.49 14.29
N VAL A 433 -15.78 10.61 14.02
CA VAL A 433 -17.11 11.02 13.54
C VAL A 433 -17.75 12.00 14.53
N LYS A 434 -17.54 11.80 15.84
CA LYS A 434 -18.03 12.72 16.88
C LYS A 434 -17.34 14.07 16.81
N GLN A 435 -16.02 14.09 16.62
CA GLN A 435 -15.24 15.33 16.55
C GLN A 435 -15.56 16.13 15.29
N ALA A 436 -15.79 15.47 14.16
CA ALA A 436 -16.11 16.14 12.92
C ALA A 436 -17.47 16.84 12.92
N ILE A 437 -18.39 16.43 13.79
CA ILE A 437 -19.69 17.07 13.94
C ILE A 437 -19.57 18.39 14.70
N ILE A 438 -18.46 18.58 15.44
CA ILE A 438 -18.09 19.84 16.10
C ILE A 438 -17.68 20.93 15.08
N PHE A 439 -17.58 20.61 13.77
CA PHE A 439 -17.59 21.65 12.70
C PHE A 439 -19.00 22.25 12.50
N GLU A 440 -19.68 22.55 13.61
CA GLU A 440 -21.07 23.02 13.76
C GLU A 440 -21.37 24.30 12.98
N ASP A 441 -20.35 25.10 12.65
CA ASP A 441 -20.54 26.41 12.05
C ASP A 441 -21.04 26.38 10.60
N PHE A 442 -20.84 25.29 9.87
CA PHE A 442 -21.14 25.24 8.42
C PHE A 442 -22.44 24.52 8.07
N VAL A 443 -22.88 23.55 8.89
CA VAL A 443 -24.07 22.74 8.63
C VAL A 443 -25.13 23.09 9.67
N PRO A 444 -26.23 23.76 9.30
CA PRO A 444 -27.29 24.07 10.25
C PRO A 444 -27.75 22.83 11.04
N GLU A 445 -28.05 23.01 12.33
CA GLU A 445 -28.42 21.93 13.27
C GLU A 445 -29.48 20.95 12.72
N TYR A 446 -30.45 21.45 11.95
CA TYR A 446 -31.50 20.62 11.34
C TYR A 446 -31.05 19.71 10.17
N PHE A 447 -29.80 19.87 9.72
CA PHE A 447 -29.12 18.98 8.77
C PHE A 447 -28.14 18.03 9.47
N GLN A 448 -27.98 18.11 10.79
CA GLN A 448 -27.09 17.22 11.53
C GLN A 448 -27.84 15.96 11.99
N LEU A 449 -27.10 14.85 12.16
CA LEU A 449 -27.64 13.67 12.84
C LEU A 449 -27.71 13.95 14.35
N SER A 450 -28.60 13.26 15.06
CA SER A 450 -28.68 13.38 16.52
C SER A 450 -27.43 12.79 17.19
N ASP A 451 -27.09 13.31 18.38
CA ASP A 451 -25.96 12.80 19.17
C ASP A 451 -26.02 11.28 19.41
N ASP A 452 -27.22 10.72 19.57
CA ASP A 452 -27.45 9.28 19.73
C ASP A 452 -27.12 8.49 18.45
N GLU A 453 -27.57 8.96 17.28
CA GLU A 453 -27.25 8.35 15.98
C GLU A 453 -25.73 8.41 15.73
N VAL A 454 -25.10 9.53 16.07
CA VAL A 454 -23.65 9.70 15.96
C VAL A 454 -22.90 8.77 16.91
N ALA A 455 -23.38 8.64 18.15
CA ALA A 455 -22.77 7.75 19.13
C ALA A 455 -22.86 6.28 18.69
N GLU A 456 -23.96 5.88 18.07
CA GLU A 456 -24.12 4.55 17.46
C GLU A 456 -23.10 4.37 16.32
N LEU A 457 -23.00 5.34 15.40
CA LEU A 457 -22.06 5.28 14.27
C LEU A 457 -20.59 5.24 14.71
N ALA A 458 -20.24 5.95 15.78
CA ALA A 458 -18.87 5.95 16.30
C ALA A 458 -18.40 4.58 16.80
N GLY A 459 -19.33 3.72 17.23
CA GLY A 459 -19.03 2.36 17.67
C GLY A 459 -18.93 1.34 16.53
N VAL A 460 -19.25 1.72 15.28
CA VAL A 460 -19.31 0.81 14.15
C VAL A 460 -18.07 0.95 13.27
N THR A 461 -17.43 -0.18 12.92
CA THR A 461 -16.43 -0.20 11.87
C THR A 461 -17.05 0.38 10.60
N ASN A 462 -16.44 1.41 10.01
CA ASN A 462 -16.96 2.17 8.87
C ASN A 462 -17.98 3.29 9.20
N GLY A 463 -18.02 3.79 10.43
CA GLY A 463 -18.94 4.86 10.86
C GLY A 463 -19.04 6.06 9.91
N TRP A 464 -17.92 6.50 9.31
CA TRP A 464 -17.90 7.60 8.33
C TRP A 464 -18.70 7.34 7.05
N PHE A 465 -18.65 6.11 6.52
CA PHE A 465 -19.42 5.76 5.33
C PHE A 465 -20.92 5.83 5.61
N TRP A 466 -21.33 5.30 6.75
CA TRP A 466 -22.72 5.34 7.21
C TRP A 466 -23.16 6.78 7.52
N TYR A 467 -22.32 7.56 8.19
CA TYR A 467 -22.56 8.99 8.41
C TYR A 467 -22.83 9.72 7.09
N CYS A 468 -21.96 9.58 6.09
CA CYS A 468 -22.17 10.20 4.78
C CYS A 468 -23.46 9.71 4.09
N ASN A 469 -23.78 8.42 4.23
CA ASN A 469 -25.02 7.86 3.68
C ASN A 469 -26.26 8.50 4.32
N ASP A 470 -26.29 8.56 5.64
CA ASP A 470 -27.43 9.07 6.41
C ASP A 470 -27.59 10.58 6.22
N GLN A 471 -26.47 11.30 6.11
CA GLN A 471 -26.44 12.72 5.76
C GLN A 471 -27.03 13.01 4.38
N ILE A 472 -26.64 12.25 3.35
CA ILE A 472 -27.22 12.39 2.00
C ILE A 472 -28.72 12.08 2.02
N ALA A 473 -29.13 11.02 2.73
CA ALA A 473 -30.54 10.65 2.85
C ALA A 473 -31.37 11.73 3.57
N LEU A 474 -30.83 12.32 4.65
CA LEU A 474 -31.45 13.41 5.40
C LEU A 474 -31.59 14.66 4.52
N LEU A 475 -30.52 15.05 3.82
CA LEU A 475 -30.52 16.18 2.87
C LEU A 475 -31.58 16.00 1.78
N LEU A 476 -31.68 14.80 1.19
CA LEU A 476 -32.70 14.50 0.19
C LEU A 476 -34.11 14.59 0.75
N LYS A 477 -34.35 14.06 1.95
CA LYS A 477 -35.65 14.13 2.63
C LYS A 477 -36.06 15.57 2.86
N ILE A 478 -35.13 16.43 3.29
CA ILE A 478 -35.36 17.86 3.53
C ILE A 478 -35.57 18.61 2.21
N LEU A 479 -34.69 18.44 1.23
CA LEU A 479 -34.79 19.10 -0.08
C LEU A 479 -36.03 18.66 -0.87
N LYS A 480 -36.49 17.41 -0.71
CA LYS A 480 -37.76 16.94 -1.27
C LYS A 480 -38.95 17.70 -0.69
N LYS A 481 -38.96 17.93 0.63
CA LYS A 481 -39.98 18.78 1.28
C LYS A 481 -39.90 20.22 0.78
N PHE A 482 -38.70 20.82 0.73
CA PHE A 482 -38.53 22.18 0.20
C PHE A 482 -38.95 22.32 -1.26
N THR A 483 -38.64 21.33 -2.09
CA THR A 483 -39.04 21.30 -3.50
C THR A 483 -40.56 21.22 -3.63
N PHE A 484 -41.22 20.33 -2.88
CA PHE A 484 -42.67 20.21 -2.87
C PHE A 484 -43.36 21.49 -2.38
N THR A 485 -42.89 22.05 -1.27
CA THR A 485 -43.38 23.34 -0.74
C THR A 485 -43.12 24.47 -1.73
N GLY A 486 -41.96 24.49 -2.39
CA GLY A 486 -41.61 25.44 -3.43
C GLY A 486 -42.56 25.36 -4.62
N PHE A 487 -42.91 24.16 -5.09
CA PHE A 487 -43.94 23.97 -6.13
C PHE A 487 -45.31 24.48 -5.69
N ALA A 488 -45.75 24.12 -4.49
CA ALA A 488 -47.04 24.56 -3.95
C ALA A 488 -47.09 26.10 -3.81
N ALA A 489 -46.03 26.71 -3.26
CA ALA A 489 -45.91 28.15 -3.09
C ALA A 489 -45.84 28.88 -4.45
N TYR A 490 -45.12 28.33 -5.42
CA TYR A 490 -45.04 28.87 -6.77
C TYR A 490 -46.42 28.88 -7.44
N ILE A 491 -47.16 27.77 -7.40
CA ILE A 491 -48.53 27.68 -7.93
C ILE A 491 -49.48 28.62 -7.17
N ALA A 492 -49.43 28.65 -5.84
CA ALA A 492 -50.26 29.53 -5.01
C ALA A 492 -49.99 31.01 -5.33
N THR A 493 -48.73 31.39 -5.51
CA THR A 493 -48.34 32.77 -5.88
C THR A 493 -48.92 33.16 -7.23
N PHE A 494 -48.83 32.30 -8.25
CA PHE A 494 -49.44 32.60 -9.55
C PHE A 494 -50.98 32.60 -9.52
N THR A 495 -51.58 31.80 -8.65
CA THR A 495 -53.03 31.80 -8.41
C THR A 495 -53.46 33.13 -7.78
N LEU A 496 -52.76 33.58 -6.74
CA LEU A 496 -53.00 34.87 -6.08
C LEU A 496 -52.76 36.05 -7.03
N LEU A 497 -51.67 36.02 -7.81
CA LEU A 497 -51.41 37.04 -8.83
C LEU A 497 -52.52 37.09 -9.89
N GLY A 498 -53.05 35.93 -10.32
CA GLY A 498 -54.20 35.86 -11.22
C GLY A 498 -55.45 36.51 -10.62
N ILE A 499 -55.74 36.21 -9.35
CA ILE A 499 -56.87 36.80 -8.60
C ILE A 499 -56.70 38.33 -8.47
N VAL A 500 -55.53 38.79 -8.02
CA VAL A 500 -55.25 40.22 -7.77
C VAL A 500 -55.25 41.03 -9.06
N SER A 501 -54.68 40.47 -10.14
CA SER A 501 -54.64 41.11 -11.46
C SER A 501 -55.97 41.04 -12.22
N ARG A 502 -56.98 40.34 -11.68
CA ARG A 502 -58.28 40.07 -12.33
C ARG A 502 -58.14 39.40 -13.70
N GLN A 503 -57.04 38.69 -13.93
CA GLN A 503 -56.86 37.89 -15.14
C GLN A 503 -57.59 36.55 -15.00
N SER A 504 -57.89 35.91 -16.12
CA SER A 504 -58.44 34.55 -16.08
C SER A 504 -57.47 33.62 -15.36
N LEU A 505 -57.96 32.91 -14.33
CA LEU A 505 -57.15 32.08 -13.47
C LEU A 505 -56.52 30.91 -14.25
N ALA A 506 -57.30 30.29 -15.14
CA ALA A 506 -56.88 29.08 -15.85
C ALA A 506 -55.67 29.31 -16.77
N PRO A 507 -55.62 30.32 -17.65
CA PRO A 507 -54.44 30.63 -18.46
C PRO A 507 -53.21 30.99 -17.62
N THR A 508 -53.40 31.74 -16.52
CA THR A 508 -52.31 32.17 -15.62
C THR A 508 -51.68 30.98 -14.91
N VAL A 509 -52.51 30.11 -14.33
CA VAL A 509 -52.07 28.88 -13.66
C VAL A 509 -51.46 27.92 -14.67
N LEU A 510 -52.10 27.66 -15.81
CA LEU A 510 -51.56 26.76 -16.84
C LEU A 510 -50.21 27.27 -17.38
N GLY A 511 -50.07 28.59 -17.59
CA GLY A 511 -48.81 29.21 -17.97
C GLY A 511 -47.72 29.03 -16.91
N SER A 512 -48.07 29.13 -15.63
CA SER A 512 -47.12 28.86 -14.53
C SER A 512 -46.70 27.40 -14.46
N VAL A 513 -47.63 26.46 -14.64
CA VAL A 513 -47.36 25.02 -14.67
C VAL A 513 -46.45 24.67 -15.83
N ARG A 514 -46.70 25.22 -17.04
CA ARG A 514 -45.81 25.04 -18.19
C ARG A 514 -44.39 25.56 -17.93
N ARG A 515 -44.24 26.72 -17.30
CA ARG A 515 -42.92 27.26 -16.92
C ARG A 515 -42.22 26.38 -15.89
N MET A 516 -42.94 25.95 -14.85
CA MET A 516 -42.41 25.03 -13.85
C MET A 516 -41.95 23.72 -14.50
N ALA A 517 -42.76 23.15 -15.41
CA ALA A 517 -42.40 21.96 -16.17
C ALA A 517 -41.14 22.19 -17.04
N LEU A 518 -40.99 23.36 -17.66
CA LEU A 518 -39.78 23.72 -18.40
C LEU A 518 -38.54 23.83 -17.49
N ILE A 519 -38.66 24.47 -16.33
CA ILE A 519 -37.57 24.56 -15.35
C ILE A 519 -37.17 23.14 -14.90
N CYS A 520 -38.14 22.29 -14.54
CA CYS A 520 -37.90 20.90 -14.19
C CYS A 520 -37.24 20.11 -15.35
N ALA A 521 -37.67 20.33 -16.59
CA ALA A 521 -37.10 19.68 -17.77
C ALA A 521 -35.65 20.12 -18.01
N VAL A 522 -35.33 21.41 -17.83
CA VAL A 522 -33.96 21.94 -17.94
C VAL A 522 -33.07 21.36 -16.84
N VAL A 523 -33.49 21.44 -15.57
CA VAL A 523 -32.71 20.90 -14.44
C VAL A 523 -32.54 19.39 -14.56
N GLY A 524 -33.62 18.66 -14.89
CA GLY A 524 -33.57 17.21 -15.12
C GLY A 524 -32.68 16.84 -16.31
N GLY A 525 -32.70 17.64 -17.39
CA GLY A 525 -31.80 17.50 -18.53
C GLY A 525 -30.34 17.68 -18.14
N ILE A 526 -30.01 18.71 -17.37
CA ILE A 526 -28.66 18.94 -16.82
C ILE A 526 -28.22 17.77 -15.94
N MET A 527 -29.08 17.31 -15.03
CA MET A 527 -28.79 16.17 -14.16
C MET A 527 -28.49 14.89 -14.96
N LEU A 528 -29.30 14.59 -15.99
CA LEU A 528 -29.08 13.45 -16.87
C LEU A 528 -27.78 13.58 -17.70
N MET A 529 -27.45 14.78 -18.15
CA MET A 529 -26.18 15.05 -18.83
C MET A 529 -25.00 14.84 -17.89
N CYS A 530 -25.06 15.37 -16.65
CA CYS A 530 -24.03 15.16 -15.64
C CYS A 530 -23.86 13.68 -15.31
N ARG A 531 -24.96 12.95 -15.08
CA ARG A 531 -24.93 11.50 -14.85
C ARG A 531 -24.28 10.75 -16.01
N ARG A 532 -24.70 11.01 -17.24
CA ARG A 532 -24.07 10.41 -18.44
C ARG A 532 -22.60 10.76 -18.57
N SER A 533 -22.23 11.99 -18.23
CA SER A 533 -20.83 12.43 -18.22
C SER A 533 -20.02 11.62 -17.21
N ILE A 534 -20.51 11.48 -15.97
CA ILE A 534 -19.88 10.65 -14.93
C ILE A 534 -19.75 9.20 -15.40
N ASP A 535 -20.82 8.59 -15.89
CA ASP A 535 -20.84 7.20 -16.38
C ASP A 535 -19.92 6.96 -17.58
N SER A 536 -19.69 8.00 -18.39
CA SER A 536 -18.81 7.91 -19.54
C SER A 536 -17.32 7.93 -19.16
N THR A 537 -16.99 8.41 -17.95
CA THR A 537 -15.60 8.45 -17.47
C THR A 537 -15.02 7.04 -17.34
N GLN A 538 -13.72 6.91 -17.61
CA GLN A 538 -13.03 5.63 -17.43
C GLN A 538 -13.05 5.20 -15.95
N TRP A 539 -12.94 6.15 -15.02
CA TRP A 539 -13.02 5.92 -13.59
C TRP A 539 -14.33 5.23 -13.18
N ALA A 540 -15.49 5.76 -13.59
CA ALA A 540 -16.78 5.15 -13.27
C ALA A 540 -16.94 3.76 -13.90
N LYS A 541 -16.49 3.58 -15.15
CA LYS A 541 -16.50 2.28 -15.83
C LYS A 541 -15.64 1.25 -15.10
N ASP A 542 -14.46 1.64 -14.63
CA ASP A 542 -13.56 0.76 -13.89
C ASP A 542 -14.16 0.36 -12.54
N LEU A 543 -14.74 1.30 -11.79
CA LEU A 543 -15.40 1.01 -10.51
C LEU A 543 -16.58 0.05 -10.68
N LYS A 544 -17.49 0.34 -11.62
CA LYS A 544 -18.66 -0.52 -11.89
C LYS A 544 -18.26 -1.92 -12.35
N ALA A 545 -17.17 -2.03 -13.11
CA ALA A 545 -16.62 -3.30 -13.55
C ALA A 545 -15.71 -3.97 -12.51
N ARG A 546 -15.61 -3.42 -11.28
CA ARG A 546 -14.75 -3.89 -10.20
C ARG A 546 -13.30 -4.09 -10.64
N ARG A 547 -12.76 -3.13 -11.41
CA ARG A 547 -11.38 -3.09 -11.91
C ARG A 547 -10.45 -2.20 -11.07
N ARG A 548 -10.95 -1.55 -10.03
CA ARG A 548 -10.16 -0.76 -9.07
C ARG A 548 -10.38 -1.28 -7.66
N PHE A 549 -9.34 -1.16 -6.85
CA PHE A 549 -9.24 -1.56 -5.45
C PHE A 549 -9.64 -3.02 -5.13
N PHE A 550 -9.93 -3.86 -6.11
CA PHE A 550 -10.42 -5.22 -5.89
C PHE A 550 -9.39 -6.13 -5.21
N GLY A 551 -9.90 -7.24 -4.66
CA GLY A 551 -9.08 -8.33 -4.17
C GLY A 551 -8.27 -9.00 -5.28
N VAL A 552 -6.94 -8.98 -5.22
CA VAL A 552 -6.09 -9.60 -6.26
C VAL A 552 -6.32 -11.12 -6.32
N MET A 553 -6.87 -11.70 -5.24
CA MET A 553 -6.86 -13.13 -4.98
C MET A 553 -8.21 -13.85 -4.95
N ASP A 554 -9.29 -13.22 -5.39
CA ASP A 554 -10.62 -13.85 -5.43
C ASP A 554 -10.69 -15.13 -6.30
N ASN A 555 -9.71 -15.35 -7.19
CA ASN A 555 -9.67 -16.46 -8.14
C ASN A 555 -8.63 -17.57 -7.81
N GLN A 556 -8.11 -17.64 -6.59
CA GLN A 556 -7.04 -18.60 -6.23
C GLN A 556 -7.36 -20.07 -6.53
N HIS A 557 -8.64 -20.47 -6.56
CA HIS A 557 -9.05 -21.85 -6.84
C HIS A 557 -8.62 -22.39 -8.22
N PHE A 558 -8.32 -21.52 -9.19
CA PHE A 558 -8.07 -21.93 -10.57
C PHE A 558 -6.60 -22.23 -10.89
N PHE A 559 -5.66 -21.71 -10.10
CA PHE A 559 -4.22 -21.87 -10.34
C PHE A 559 -3.54 -22.80 -9.32
N ASP A 560 -4.31 -23.52 -8.50
CA ASP A 560 -3.82 -24.31 -7.36
C ASP A 560 -2.96 -25.51 -7.82
N GLU A 561 -1.68 -25.26 -8.10
CA GLU A 561 -0.66 -26.29 -8.10
C GLU A 561 -0.26 -26.54 -6.64
N ASN A 562 -0.54 -27.75 -6.14
CA ASN A 562 -0.05 -28.30 -4.87
C ASN A 562 1.50 -28.38 -4.84
N LYS A 563 2.19 -27.25 -4.89
CA LYS A 563 3.59 -27.17 -4.49
C LYS A 563 3.62 -27.04 -2.96
N ASP A 564 3.41 -28.16 -2.26
CA ASP A 564 3.68 -28.32 -0.82
C ASP A 564 5.21 -28.33 -0.55
N GLY A 565 5.94 -27.36 -1.12
CA GLY A 565 7.37 -27.18 -0.89
C GLY A 565 7.61 -26.62 0.50
N LEU A 566 8.79 -26.89 1.07
CA LEU A 566 9.20 -26.31 2.36
C LEU A 566 9.17 -24.78 2.28
N HIS A 567 8.26 -24.18 3.03
CA HIS A 567 8.17 -22.74 3.16
C HIS A 567 9.35 -22.21 3.96
N ALA A 568 9.93 -21.10 3.53
CA ALA A 568 10.99 -20.39 4.23
C ALA A 568 10.68 -18.89 4.23
N LEU A 569 11.16 -18.17 5.26
CA LEU A 569 11.22 -16.71 5.20
C LEU A 569 12.51 -16.29 4.50
N PRO A 570 12.47 -15.24 3.66
CA PRO A 570 13.66 -14.62 3.10
C PRO A 570 14.62 -14.08 4.16
N ASN A 571 15.91 -14.36 3.97
CA ASN A 571 17.04 -13.78 4.68
C ASN A 571 17.87 -12.93 3.72
N ARG A 572 18.79 -12.10 4.26
CA ARG A 572 19.64 -11.17 3.48
C ARG A 572 20.34 -11.82 2.28
N GLU A 573 20.87 -13.02 2.51
CA GLU A 573 21.71 -13.74 1.54
C GLU A 573 20.91 -14.53 0.50
N ASP A 574 19.58 -14.59 0.61
CA ASP A 574 18.77 -15.38 -0.30
C ASP A 574 18.64 -14.71 -1.68
N VAL A 575 18.73 -15.54 -2.72
CA VAL A 575 18.35 -15.20 -4.08
C VAL A 575 16.85 -15.45 -4.23
N LEU A 576 16.10 -14.38 -4.36
CA LEU A 576 14.66 -14.37 -4.48
C LEU A 576 14.27 -14.50 -5.95
N ILE A 577 13.66 -15.62 -6.29
CA ILE A 577 13.10 -15.95 -7.60
C ILE A 577 11.61 -15.63 -7.55
N GLU A 578 11.29 -14.41 -7.95
CA GLU A 578 9.91 -13.94 -8.07
C GLU A 578 9.23 -14.57 -9.30
N ASN A 579 8.09 -15.22 -9.08
CA ASN A 579 7.22 -15.77 -10.13
C ASN A 579 5.78 -15.21 -10.10
N ARG A 580 5.49 -14.38 -9.10
CA ARG A 580 4.15 -13.88 -8.77
C ARG A 580 3.95 -12.41 -9.18
N TYR A 581 4.93 -11.54 -8.99
CA TYR A 581 4.81 -10.08 -9.01
C TYR A 581 5.57 -9.37 -10.12
N GLY A 582 6.10 -10.11 -11.09
CA GLY A 582 6.89 -9.62 -12.21
C GLY A 582 6.05 -8.81 -13.20
N TYR A 583 5.19 -7.94 -12.71
CA TYR A 583 4.33 -7.08 -13.50
C TYR A 583 5.05 -5.76 -13.74
N LYS A 584 5.11 -5.32 -15.00
CA LYS A 584 5.77 -4.07 -15.40
C LYS A 584 5.33 -2.85 -14.59
N ASP A 585 4.11 -2.89 -14.08
CA ASP A 585 3.48 -1.76 -13.40
C ASP A 585 3.65 -1.79 -11.87
N LEU A 586 4.13 -2.92 -11.31
CA LEU A 586 4.66 -3.00 -9.95
C LEU A 586 6.17 -2.71 -9.92
N ALA A 587 6.64 -1.75 -10.75
CA ALA A 587 8.06 -1.47 -10.96
C ALA A 587 8.83 -1.35 -9.64
N SER A 588 8.34 -0.55 -8.69
CA SER A 588 8.94 -0.39 -7.36
C SER A 588 9.18 -1.71 -6.60
N TYR A 589 8.29 -2.69 -6.76
CA TYR A 589 8.42 -4.00 -6.12
C TYR A 589 9.41 -4.89 -6.88
N ASN A 590 9.36 -4.87 -8.22
CA ASN A 590 10.36 -5.57 -9.04
C ASN A 590 11.76 -5.07 -8.70
N ASP A 591 11.91 -3.76 -8.58
CA ASP A 591 13.16 -3.12 -8.23
C ASP A 591 13.54 -3.52 -6.80
N ALA A 592 12.60 -3.54 -5.84
CA ALA A 592 12.90 -4.02 -4.48
C ALA A 592 13.48 -5.44 -4.45
N ILE A 593 12.91 -6.38 -5.22
CA ILE A 593 13.42 -7.76 -5.33
C ILE A 593 14.78 -7.80 -6.03
N ASP A 594 14.94 -7.06 -7.11
CA ASP A 594 16.20 -6.99 -7.83
C ASP A 594 17.31 -6.46 -6.91
N TYR A 595 17.03 -5.40 -6.15
CA TYR A 595 17.97 -4.79 -5.22
C TYR A 595 18.14 -5.54 -3.89
N HIS A 596 17.40 -6.63 -3.66
CA HIS A 596 17.66 -7.52 -2.54
C HIS A 596 19.13 -7.96 -2.53
N TYR A 597 19.77 -7.98 -1.37
CA TYR A 597 21.22 -8.18 -1.25
C TYR A 597 21.70 -9.48 -1.92
N GLY A 598 21.02 -10.61 -1.65
CA GLY A 598 21.32 -11.88 -2.31
C GLY A 598 21.13 -11.83 -3.84
N ASN A 599 20.15 -11.06 -4.34
CA ASN A 599 19.92 -10.88 -5.78
C ASN A 599 21.02 -10.03 -6.43
N GLN A 600 21.49 -8.96 -5.78
CA GLN A 600 22.63 -8.18 -6.26
C GLN A 600 23.89 -9.03 -6.35
N ARG A 601 24.16 -9.82 -5.32
CA ARG A 601 25.29 -10.76 -5.27
C ARG A 601 25.21 -11.80 -6.39
N PHE A 602 24.04 -12.38 -6.59
CA PHE A 602 23.76 -13.30 -7.70
C PHE A 602 24.03 -12.64 -9.07
N ARG A 603 23.55 -11.41 -9.27
CA ARG A 603 23.78 -10.66 -10.52
C ARG A 603 25.27 -10.41 -10.77
N LYS A 604 26.06 -10.12 -9.74
CA LYS A 604 27.53 -9.99 -9.87
C LYS A 604 28.17 -11.26 -10.44
N TYR A 605 27.77 -12.44 -9.96
CA TYR A 605 28.27 -13.71 -10.49
C TYR A 605 27.78 -14.00 -11.90
N VAL A 606 26.51 -13.70 -12.20
CA VAL A 606 25.95 -13.82 -13.55
C VAL A 606 26.71 -12.92 -14.53
N ASP A 607 26.91 -11.65 -14.18
CA ASP A 607 27.54 -10.64 -15.06
C ASP A 607 29.01 -10.97 -15.35
N ALA A 608 29.70 -11.61 -14.40
CA ALA A 608 31.07 -12.09 -14.61
C ALA A 608 31.17 -13.19 -15.67
N VAL A 609 30.11 -13.97 -15.91
CA VAL A 609 30.17 -15.18 -16.75
C VAL A 609 29.29 -15.09 -18.01
N ALA A 610 28.22 -14.30 -17.96
CA ALA A 610 27.24 -14.16 -19.05
C ALA A 610 27.82 -13.74 -20.41
N PRO A 611 28.80 -12.81 -20.51
CA PRO A 611 29.34 -12.37 -21.81
C PRO A 611 29.90 -13.51 -22.67
N SER A 612 30.42 -14.56 -22.03
CA SER A 612 31.04 -15.70 -22.71
C SER A 612 30.10 -16.92 -22.80
N TYR A 613 29.01 -16.93 -22.02
CA TYR A 613 28.12 -18.07 -21.85
C TYR A 613 27.51 -18.58 -23.16
N ALA A 614 27.05 -17.68 -24.04
CA ALA A 614 26.43 -18.05 -25.32
C ALA A 614 27.39 -18.82 -26.25
N ASN A 615 28.69 -18.51 -26.18
CA ASN A 615 29.72 -19.05 -27.07
C ASN A 615 30.42 -20.28 -26.48
N TYR A 616 30.16 -20.62 -25.23
CA TYR A 616 30.79 -21.76 -24.58
C TYR A 616 30.27 -23.09 -25.13
N PRO A 617 31.14 -24.12 -25.25
CA PRO A 617 30.68 -25.49 -25.42
C PRO A 617 29.84 -25.93 -24.21
N GLU A 618 28.95 -26.91 -24.40
CA GLU A 618 28.00 -27.34 -23.36
C GLU A 618 28.64 -27.68 -22.00
N ALA A 619 29.84 -28.29 -22.01
CA ALA A 619 30.59 -28.56 -20.78
C ALA A 619 30.95 -27.28 -20.00
N LEU A 620 31.36 -26.21 -20.70
CA LEU A 620 31.69 -24.92 -20.08
C LEU A 620 30.44 -24.12 -19.70
N LYS A 621 29.32 -24.27 -20.43
CA LYS A 621 28.03 -23.74 -20.00
C LYS A 621 27.57 -24.41 -18.69
N ALA A 622 27.65 -25.73 -18.60
CA ALA A 622 27.30 -26.46 -17.39
C ALA A 622 28.21 -26.06 -16.21
N ALA A 623 29.52 -25.92 -16.45
CA ALA A 623 30.47 -25.43 -15.44
C ALA A 623 30.17 -24.00 -14.98
N SER A 624 29.77 -23.12 -15.90
CA SER A 624 29.37 -21.73 -15.62
C SER A 624 28.14 -21.67 -14.71
N VAL A 625 27.11 -22.45 -15.03
CA VAL A 625 25.89 -22.55 -14.20
C VAL A 625 26.26 -23.07 -12.81
N LYS A 626 27.05 -24.14 -12.75
CA LYS A 626 27.50 -24.73 -11.47
C LYS A 626 28.29 -23.71 -10.64
N TYR A 627 29.23 -22.99 -11.25
CA TYR A 627 30.04 -21.97 -10.58
C TYR A 627 29.16 -20.89 -9.91
N VAL A 628 28.20 -20.32 -10.65
CA VAL A 628 27.31 -19.30 -10.11
C VAL A 628 26.46 -19.85 -8.96
N THR A 629 25.83 -21.02 -9.14
CA THR A 629 24.99 -21.65 -8.11
C THR A 629 25.77 -22.02 -6.86
N GLU A 630 26.93 -22.66 -7.01
CA GLU A 630 27.78 -23.08 -5.88
C GLU A 630 28.41 -21.88 -5.16
N SER A 631 28.70 -20.78 -5.85
CA SER A 631 29.23 -19.56 -5.24
C SER A 631 28.21 -18.93 -4.28
N ILE A 632 26.94 -18.84 -4.70
CA ILE A 632 25.86 -18.36 -3.82
C ILE A 632 25.71 -19.25 -2.58
N ILE A 633 25.73 -20.57 -2.76
CA ILE A 633 25.56 -21.51 -1.65
C ILE A 633 26.78 -21.52 -0.71
N ALA A 634 27.99 -21.37 -1.25
CA ALA A 634 29.23 -21.29 -0.46
C ALA A 634 29.24 -20.07 0.47
N GLU A 635 28.47 -19.05 0.12
CA GLU A 635 28.34 -17.80 0.85
C GLU A 635 27.07 -17.74 1.70
N SER A 636 26.52 -18.92 2.04
CA SER A 636 25.30 -19.10 2.84
C SER A 636 24.00 -18.61 2.19
N GLY A 637 24.03 -18.23 0.92
CA GLY A 637 22.83 -17.89 0.15
C GLY A 637 22.00 -19.12 -0.22
N ARG A 638 20.68 -18.95 -0.27
CA ARG A 638 19.73 -19.96 -0.76
C ARG A 638 18.98 -19.40 -1.96
N PHE A 639 18.40 -20.28 -2.76
CA PHE A 639 17.46 -19.85 -3.80
C PHE A 639 16.05 -20.10 -3.30
N LEU A 640 15.24 -19.04 -3.28
CA LEU A 640 13.85 -19.10 -2.84
C LEU A 640 12.95 -18.77 -4.01
N GLU A 641 12.07 -19.70 -4.37
CA GLU A 641 11.06 -19.50 -5.40
C GLU A 641 9.75 -19.04 -4.77
N GLN A 642 9.19 -17.95 -5.28
CA GLN A 642 7.90 -17.48 -4.82
C GLN A 642 6.78 -18.34 -5.40
N GLY A 643 5.97 -18.94 -4.52
CA GLY A 643 4.78 -19.68 -4.88
C GLY A 643 3.63 -18.76 -5.32
N LEU A 644 2.57 -19.35 -5.86
CA LEU A 644 1.39 -18.60 -6.34
C LEU A 644 0.64 -17.89 -5.22
N LYS A 645 0.68 -18.44 -4.01
CA LYS A 645 0.16 -17.81 -2.78
C LYS A 645 1.18 -16.85 -2.15
N GLY A 646 2.28 -16.52 -2.82
CA GLY A 646 3.33 -15.58 -2.37
C GLY A 646 4.35 -16.17 -1.41
N ARG A 647 4.04 -17.30 -0.76
CA ARG A 647 4.99 -17.97 0.13
C ARG A 647 6.27 -18.33 -0.61
N TRP A 648 7.41 -18.12 0.03
CA TRP A 648 8.70 -18.49 -0.51
C TRP A 648 9.00 -19.96 -0.22
N HIS A 649 9.46 -20.67 -1.24
CA HIS A 649 9.82 -22.07 -1.15
C HIS A 649 11.31 -22.23 -1.41
N LEU A 650 11.99 -23.00 -0.56
CA LEU A 650 13.38 -23.37 -0.82
C LEU A 650 13.43 -24.24 -2.08
N THR A 651 14.19 -23.81 -3.09
CA THR A 651 14.38 -24.59 -4.31
C THR A 651 15.42 -25.69 -4.10
N ASP A 652 15.23 -26.81 -4.80
CA ASP A 652 16.27 -27.82 -4.90
C ASP A 652 17.38 -27.37 -5.86
N MET A 653 18.51 -28.09 -5.84
CA MET A 653 19.67 -27.76 -6.67
C MET A 653 19.35 -27.79 -8.16
N GLU A 654 18.45 -28.67 -8.61
CA GLU A 654 18.05 -28.78 -10.01
C GLU A 654 17.29 -27.53 -10.47
N THR A 655 16.32 -27.09 -9.67
CA THR A 655 15.53 -25.88 -9.91
C THR A 655 16.41 -24.62 -9.86
N SER A 656 17.32 -24.52 -8.88
CA SER A 656 18.28 -23.41 -8.79
C SER A 656 19.18 -23.37 -10.03
N THR A 657 19.75 -24.51 -10.42
CA THR A 657 20.60 -24.65 -11.61
C THR A 657 19.84 -24.26 -12.88
N TYR A 658 18.59 -24.69 -13.01
CA TYR A 658 17.73 -24.31 -14.12
C TYR A 658 17.45 -22.80 -14.17
N PHE A 659 17.17 -22.19 -13.01
CA PHE A 659 17.01 -20.74 -12.91
C PHE A 659 18.28 -19.99 -13.32
N VAL A 660 19.44 -20.36 -12.77
CA VAL A 660 20.74 -19.76 -13.12
C VAL A 660 21.02 -19.90 -14.62
N LYS A 661 20.76 -21.08 -15.19
CA LYS A 661 20.87 -21.35 -16.63
C LYS A 661 19.99 -20.42 -17.46
N LYS A 662 18.73 -20.23 -17.06
CA LYS A 662 17.77 -19.32 -17.71
C LYS A 662 18.26 -17.86 -17.66
N VAL A 663 18.77 -17.41 -16.51
CA VAL A 663 19.27 -16.03 -16.32
C VAL A 663 20.55 -15.79 -17.14
N LEU A 664 21.51 -16.71 -17.11
CA LEU A 664 22.74 -16.61 -17.91
C LEU A 664 22.42 -16.54 -19.40
N ALA A 665 21.51 -17.39 -19.90
CA ALA A 665 21.06 -17.37 -21.28
C ALA A 665 20.39 -16.04 -21.66
N GLY A 666 19.51 -15.52 -20.80
CA GLY A 666 18.86 -14.23 -21.00
C GLY A 666 19.83 -13.05 -21.01
N LYS A 667 20.86 -13.08 -20.16
CA LYS A 667 21.89 -12.04 -20.10
C LYS A 667 22.87 -12.14 -21.28
N SER A 668 23.18 -13.35 -21.75
CA SER A 668 24.08 -13.56 -22.89
C SER A 668 23.44 -13.24 -24.24
N ASN A 669 22.12 -13.16 -24.32
CA ASN A 669 21.38 -12.75 -25.52
C ASN A 669 20.26 -11.78 -25.15
N GLY A 670 20.47 -10.49 -25.45
CA GLY A 670 19.54 -9.42 -25.09
C GLY A 670 18.11 -9.62 -25.61
N LEU A 671 17.93 -10.14 -26.84
CA LEU A 671 16.60 -10.42 -27.38
C LEU A 671 15.89 -11.52 -26.60
N PHE A 672 16.59 -12.60 -26.28
CA PHE A 672 16.04 -13.68 -25.47
C PHE A 672 15.70 -13.21 -24.06
N GLY A 673 16.58 -12.42 -23.44
CA GLY A 673 16.32 -11.77 -22.14
C GLY A 673 15.07 -10.89 -22.16
N MET A 674 14.85 -10.11 -23.22
CA MET A 674 13.64 -9.31 -23.39
C MET A 674 12.38 -10.18 -23.52
N ILE A 675 12.43 -11.28 -24.29
CA ILE A 675 11.30 -12.21 -24.44
C ILE A 675 10.98 -12.87 -23.09
N LEU A 676 11.98 -13.30 -22.33
CA LEU A 676 11.79 -13.87 -21.00
C LEU A 676 11.14 -12.87 -20.04
N LYS A 677 11.61 -11.61 -20.06
CA LYS A 677 11.06 -10.53 -19.24
C LYS A 677 9.61 -10.24 -19.60
N GLU A 678 9.30 -10.11 -20.89
CA GLU A 678 7.95 -9.79 -21.35
C GLU A 678 6.97 -10.96 -21.13
N THR A 679 7.42 -12.20 -21.32
CA THR A 679 6.60 -13.37 -21.04
C THR A 679 6.27 -13.47 -19.54
N ARG A 680 7.24 -13.15 -18.67
CA ARG A 680 6.99 -13.03 -17.22
C ARG A 680 5.94 -11.95 -16.92
N HIS A 681 6.06 -10.78 -17.54
CA HIS A 681 5.10 -9.68 -17.38
C HIS A 681 3.68 -10.08 -17.80
N LEU A 682 3.54 -10.66 -18.99
CA LEU A 682 2.25 -11.14 -19.50
C LEU A 682 1.64 -12.20 -18.59
N LYS A 683 2.44 -13.16 -18.10
CA LYS A 683 1.96 -14.15 -17.12
C LYS A 683 1.43 -13.48 -15.86
N SER A 684 2.13 -12.46 -15.36
CA SER A 684 1.68 -11.71 -14.18
C SER A 684 0.37 -10.97 -14.45
N VAL A 685 0.21 -10.34 -15.63
CA VAL A 685 -1.04 -9.69 -16.04
C VAL A 685 -2.20 -10.68 -16.07
N MET A 686 -1.97 -11.85 -16.66
CA MET A 686 -2.99 -12.89 -16.77
C MET A 686 -3.34 -13.50 -15.41
N ARG A 687 -2.41 -13.56 -14.46
CA ARG A 687 -2.68 -14.16 -13.14
C ARG A 687 -3.24 -13.16 -12.12
N TYR A 688 -2.80 -11.91 -12.18
CA TYR A 688 -3.02 -10.93 -11.09
C TYR A 688 -3.55 -9.59 -11.59
N GLY A 689 -3.53 -9.32 -12.89
CA GLY A 689 -4.02 -8.08 -13.48
C GLY A 689 -5.54 -8.05 -13.67
N MET A 690 -6.01 -7.05 -14.41
CA MET A 690 -7.42 -6.83 -14.70
C MET A 690 -8.09 -7.99 -15.46
N TYR A 691 -7.32 -8.81 -16.18
CA TYR A 691 -7.83 -9.91 -17.00
C TYR A 691 -7.89 -11.26 -16.28
N ARG A 692 -7.45 -11.34 -15.02
CA ARG A 692 -7.27 -12.62 -14.32
C ARG A 692 -8.53 -13.47 -14.17
N ASN A 693 -9.70 -12.85 -14.29
CA ASN A 693 -11.00 -13.52 -14.20
C ASN A 693 -11.58 -13.89 -15.58
N THR A 694 -10.78 -13.80 -16.66
CA THR A 694 -11.22 -14.10 -18.02
C THR A 694 -10.74 -15.49 -18.47
N ASP A 695 -11.51 -16.14 -19.34
CA ASP A 695 -11.12 -17.41 -19.97
C ASP A 695 -9.79 -17.28 -20.74
N LEU A 696 -9.54 -16.11 -21.33
CA LEU A 696 -8.30 -15.81 -22.04
C LEU A 696 -7.10 -15.91 -21.10
N ALA A 697 -7.19 -15.32 -19.90
CA ALA A 697 -6.12 -15.39 -18.91
C ALA A 697 -5.85 -16.83 -18.47
N PHE A 698 -6.91 -17.60 -18.25
CA PHE A 698 -6.83 -19.01 -17.88
C PHE A 698 -6.07 -19.84 -18.94
N LEU A 699 -6.37 -19.65 -20.22
CA LEU A 699 -5.69 -20.36 -21.31
C LEU A 699 -4.28 -19.82 -21.60
N SER A 700 -4.06 -18.52 -21.42
CA SER A 700 -2.80 -17.86 -21.77
C SER A 700 -1.68 -18.16 -20.77
N ALA A 701 -1.97 -18.25 -19.47
CA ALA A 701 -0.92 -18.44 -18.46
C ALA A 701 -0.13 -19.77 -18.65
N PRO A 702 -0.77 -20.94 -18.85
CA PRO A 702 -0.05 -22.18 -19.17
C PRO A 702 0.66 -22.12 -20.52
N PHE A 703 0.05 -21.50 -21.53
CA PHE A 703 0.67 -21.33 -22.85
C PHE A 703 1.97 -20.53 -22.78
N LEU A 704 1.98 -19.42 -22.04
CA LEU A 704 3.17 -18.58 -21.84
C LEU A 704 4.29 -19.31 -21.08
N GLU A 705 3.95 -20.22 -20.16
CA GLU A 705 4.92 -21.07 -19.47
C GLU A 705 5.57 -22.09 -20.42
N ASP A 706 4.75 -22.77 -21.22
CA ASP A 706 5.22 -23.70 -22.26
C ASP A 706 6.07 -22.98 -23.31
N LEU A 707 5.66 -21.78 -23.72
CA LEU A 707 6.40 -20.93 -24.65
C LEU A 707 7.79 -20.56 -24.10
N THR A 708 7.85 -20.14 -22.83
CA THR A 708 9.12 -19.84 -22.14
C THR A 708 10.06 -21.04 -22.15
N THR A 709 9.52 -22.21 -21.81
CA THR A 709 10.26 -23.47 -21.77
C THR A 709 10.77 -23.88 -23.16
N LYS A 710 9.92 -23.76 -24.19
CA LYS A 710 10.28 -24.04 -25.59
C LYS A 710 11.39 -23.12 -26.08
N PHE A 711 11.32 -21.82 -25.81
CA PHE A 711 12.38 -20.89 -26.21
C PHE A 711 13.70 -21.20 -25.48
N LEU A 712 13.64 -21.49 -24.18
CA LEU A 712 14.84 -21.86 -23.43
C LEU A 712 15.50 -23.13 -23.97
N ASN A 713 14.71 -24.16 -24.25
CA ASN A 713 15.20 -25.42 -24.81
C ASN A 713 15.75 -25.24 -26.23
N ALA A 714 15.12 -24.40 -27.05
CA ALA A 714 15.60 -24.06 -28.39
C ALA A 714 16.94 -23.30 -28.33
N TYR A 715 17.08 -22.39 -27.36
CA TYR A 715 18.30 -21.58 -27.21
C TYR A 715 19.48 -22.39 -26.66
N ILE A 716 19.24 -23.26 -25.68
CA ILE A 716 20.32 -23.99 -25.01
C ILE A 716 20.58 -25.36 -25.64
N GLY A 717 19.70 -25.86 -26.51
CA GLY A 717 19.88 -27.15 -27.19
C GLY A 717 19.66 -28.38 -26.31
N ASP A 718 19.38 -28.18 -25.02
CA ASP A 718 19.01 -29.25 -24.10
C ASP A 718 17.51 -29.51 -24.17
N LYS A 719 17.13 -30.73 -24.55
CA LYS A 719 15.81 -31.25 -24.19
C LYS A 719 15.85 -31.55 -22.69
N PRO A 720 14.97 -30.96 -21.86
CA PRO A 720 14.89 -31.35 -20.46
C PRO A 720 14.63 -32.86 -20.43
N ALA A 721 15.44 -33.60 -19.69
CA ALA A 721 15.04 -34.93 -19.28
C ALA A 721 13.69 -34.75 -18.60
N ALA A 722 12.62 -35.30 -19.19
CA ALA A 722 11.27 -35.07 -18.72
C ALA A 722 11.23 -35.31 -17.21
N SER A 723 11.22 -34.22 -16.44
CA SER A 723 11.12 -34.26 -15.00
C SER A 723 9.76 -34.87 -14.73
N LYS A 724 9.76 -36.18 -14.43
CA LYS A 724 8.62 -36.81 -13.78
C LYS A 724 8.63 -36.23 -12.38
N SER A 725 8.07 -35.04 -12.22
CA SER A 725 7.86 -34.37 -10.94
C SER A 725 6.80 -35.10 -10.11
N GLY A 726 6.98 -36.40 -9.88
CA GLY A 726 6.63 -36.99 -8.61
C GLY A 726 7.84 -36.74 -7.73
N PHE A 727 7.73 -35.82 -6.77
CA PHE A 727 8.75 -35.49 -5.79
C PHE A 727 9.30 -36.76 -5.10
N ALA A 728 10.32 -37.38 -5.70
CA ALA A 728 11.16 -38.34 -5.02
C ALA A 728 12.17 -37.52 -4.23
N ARG A 729 12.06 -37.58 -2.89
CA ARG A 729 13.02 -36.93 -1.98
C ARG A 729 14.46 -37.19 -2.43
N PRO A 730 15.36 -36.20 -2.30
CA PRO A 730 16.78 -36.41 -2.54
C PRO A 730 17.32 -37.52 -1.62
N PRO A 731 18.34 -38.29 -2.05
CA PRO A 731 18.99 -39.27 -1.19
C PRO A 731 19.50 -38.59 0.08
N SER A 732 19.28 -39.25 1.21
CA SER A 732 19.38 -38.70 2.58
C SER A 732 20.53 -37.71 2.80
N MET A 733 20.23 -36.42 2.84
CA MET A 733 21.12 -35.42 3.44
C MET A 733 20.99 -35.51 4.96
N LYS A 734 22.08 -35.81 5.66
CA LYS A 734 22.15 -35.64 7.12
C LYS A 734 22.72 -34.25 7.41
N PRO A 735 22.01 -33.36 8.12
CA PRO A 735 22.59 -32.10 8.57
C PRO A 735 23.71 -32.40 9.59
N MET A 736 24.88 -31.79 9.40
CA MET A 736 25.87 -31.65 10.48
C MET A 736 25.69 -30.27 11.09
N TYR A 737 25.58 -30.23 12.41
CA TYR A 737 25.39 -29.02 13.19
C TYR A 737 26.75 -28.47 13.65
N SER A 738 26.94 -27.16 13.64
CA SER A 738 27.93 -26.49 14.50
C SER A 738 27.33 -26.28 15.90
N GLU A 739 28.19 -26.18 16.92
CA GLU A 739 27.80 -26.03 18.32
C GLU A 739 27.06 -24.72 18.65
N ASP A 740 27.07 -23.74 17.74
CA ASP A 740 26.47 -22.41 17.91
C ASP A 740 25.06 -22.25 17.29
N GLY A 741 24.49 -23.32 16.72
CA GLY A 741 23.13 -23.29 16.17
C GLY A 741 22.99 -22.56 14.83
N THR A 742 24.09 -22.11 14.22
CA THR A 742 24.07 -21.59 12.84
C THR A 742 24.05 -22.75 11.84
N THR A 743 23.09 -22.73 10.91
CA THR A 743 22.98 -23.81 9.90
C THR A 743 23.89 -23.50 8.72
N VAL A 744 25.02 -24.18 8.60
CA VAL A 744 25.83 -24.18 7.37
C VAL A 744 25.79 -25.58 6.76
N LEU A 745 25.09 -25.74 5.64
CA LEU A 745 25.17 -26.96 4.82
C LEU A 745 26.53 -27.00 4.13
N ARG A 746 27.53 -27.63 4.75
CA ARG A 746 28.83 -27.84 4.10
C ARG A 746 28.76 -29.01 3.12
N TRP A 747 28.86 -28.70 1.83
CA TRP A 747 29.00 -29.69 0.78
C TRP A 747 30.38 -30.37 0.90
N LYS A 748 30.41 -31.70 0.97
CA LYS A 748 31.67 -32.41 0.69
C LYS A 748 31.90 -32.31 -0.83
N HIS A 749 32.92 -31.57 -1.24
CA HIS A 749 33.40 -31.63 -2.63
C HIS A 749 33.61 -33.09 -3.04
N PRO A 750 33.16 -33.53 -4.23
CA PRO A 750 33.61 -34.78 -4.78
C PRO A 750 35.10 -34.62 -5.08
N VAL A 751 35.93 -35.46 -4.44
CA VAL A 751 37.30 -35.68 -4.86
C VAL A 751 37.25 -36.08 -6.34
N VAL A 752 37.94 -35.31 -7.17
CA VAL A 752 38.14 -35.63 -8.58
C VAL A 752 38.95 -36.92 -8.65
N GLU A 753 38.29 -38.06 -8.80
CA GLU A 753 38.96 -39.28 -9.24
C GLU A 753 39.25 -39.16 -10.74
N GLU A 754 40.51 -39.38 -11.11
CA GLU A 754 40.98 -39.37 -12.49
C GLU A 754 40.19 -40.37 -13.37
N PRO A 755 39.95 -40.03 -14.66
CA PRO A 755 39.22 -40.89 -15.56
C PRO A 755 40.04 -42.14 -15.90
N LYS A 756 39.56 -43.32 -15.48
CA LYS A 756 40.07 -44.60 -15.99
C LYS A 756 39.52 -44.85 -17.41
N PRO A 757 40.34 -45.38 -18.33
CA PRO A 757 39.94 -45.59 -19.71
C PRO A 757 38.94 -46.74 -19.85
N LEU A 758 37.85 -46.48 -20.58
CA LEU A 758 36.83 -47.44 -20.97
C LEU A 758 37.38 -48.43 -21.99
N LEU A 759 37.50 -49.71 -21.59
CA LEU A 759 37.67 -50.84 -22.48
C LEU A 759 36.32 -51.55 -22.70
N GLN A 760 36.15 -51.95 -23.95
CA GLN A 760 34.96 -52.51 -24.59
C GLN A 760 34.40 -53.77 -23.89
N ALA A 761 33.07 -53.88 -23.86
CA ALA A 761 32.39 -55.18 -23.87
C ALA A 761 30.99 -55.09 -24.53
N SER A 762 30.97 -55.58 -25.77
CA SER A 762 29.90 -56.17 -26.57
C SER A 762 28.52 -56.46 -25.94
N ARG A 763 27.49 -56.03 -26.69
CA ARG A 763 26.21 -56.71 -27.03
C ARG A 763 25.86 -58.00 -26.27
N LYS A 764 24.64 -58.00 -25.70
CA LYS A 764 23.63 -59.05 -25.97
C LYS A 764 22.22 -58.51 -25.74
N VAL A 765 21.44 -58.49 -26.82
CA VAL A 765 19.99 -58.34 -26.82
C VAL A 765 19.41 -59.72 -26.51
N SER A 766 18.60 -59.83 -25.45
CA SER A 766 17.73 -60.98 -25.24
C SER A 766 16.35 -60.50 -24.81
N SER A 767 15.39 -60.70 -25.71
CA SER A 767 13.96 -60.77 -25.44
C SER A 767 13.66 -61.89 -24.45
N GLY A 768 12.90 -61.60 -23.40
CA GLY A 768 12.37 -62.58 -22.46
C GLY A 768 11.21 -62.01 -21.64
N PRO A 769 10.21 -62.84 -21.28
CA PRO A 769 8.82 -62.43 -21.18
C PRO A 769 8.42 -61.87 -19.81
N GLU A 770 7.29 -61.16 -19.83
CA GLU A 770 6.54 -60.68 -18.67
C GLU A 770 6.43 -61.76 -17.59
N SER A 771 6.78 -61.40 -16.36
CA SER A 771 6.47 -62.16 -15.16
C SER A 771 5.73 -61.27 -14.16
N PRO A 772 4.72 -61.83 -13.47
CA PRO A 772 3.72 -61.06 -12.74
C PRO A 772 4.30 -60.49 -11.44
N ALA A 773 3.80 -59.30 -11.09
CA ALA A 773 4.16 -58.55 -9.90
C ALA A 773 4.00 -59.40 -8.63
N LYS A 774 5.14 -59.75 -8.00
CA LYS A 774 5.17 -60.19 -6.60
C LYS A 774 4.95 -58.96 -5.72
N HIS A 775 3.81 -58.93 -5.04
CA HIS A 775 3.52 -57.99 -3.97
C HIS A 775 4.51 -58.22 -2.81
N VAL A 776 5.49 -57.32 -2.67
CA VAL A 776 6.34 -57.25 -1.48
C VAL A 776 5.58 -56.44 -0.43
N PRO A 777 5.36 -56.95 0.80
CA PRO A 777 4.73 -56.18 1.85
C PRO A 777 5.61 -54.99 2.21
N ARG A 778 5.02 -53.80 2.13
CA ARG A 778 5.63 -52.50 2.40
C ARG A 778 6.07 -52.48 3.87
N LYS A 779 7.37 -52.62 4.14
CA LYS A 779 7.93 -52.31 5.47
C LYS A 779 7.56 -50.87 5.81
N SER A 780 6.87 -50.67 6.92
CA SER A 780 6.54 -49.35 7.47
C SER A 780 7.83 -48.55 7.68
N ARG A 781 8.05 -47.56 6.80
CA ARG A 781 9.12 -46.57 6.98
C ARG A 781 8.75 -45.70 8.18
N GLY A 782 9.66 -45.60 9.14
CA GLY A 782 9.51 -44.70 10.28
C GLY A 782 9.21 -43.28 9.81
N LYS A 783 8.15 -42.69 10.37
CA LYS A 783 7.76 -41.29 10.12
C LYS A 783 8.95 -40.40 10.49
N PHE A 784 9.52 -39.72 9.49
CA PHE A 784 10.41 -38.59 9.74
C PHE A 784 9.55 -37.45 10.26
N VAL A 785 9.60 -37.19 11.56
CA VAL A 785 8.94 -36.06 12.19
C VAL A 785 9.90 -34.87 12.02
N PRO A 786 9.54 -33.84 11.22
CA PRO A 786 10.40 -32.68 11.07
C PRO A 786 10.60 -32.02 12.46
N LYS A 787 11.73 -31.35 12.65
CA LYS A 787 12.05 -30.63 13.90
C LYS A 787 11.77 -29.14 13.70
N GLU A 788 11.07 -28.53 14.64
CA GLU A 788 10.64 -27.12 14.60
C GLU A 788 11.88 -26.18 14.56
N PRO A 789 11.91 -25.14 13.69
CA PRO A 789 13.08 -24.27 13.53
C PRO A 789 13.39 -23.43 14.78
N HIS A 790 12.37 -23.02 15.53
CA HIS A 790 12.46 -22.51 16.89
C HIS A 790 11.23 -22.99 17.67
N LYS A 791 11.28 -23.01 19.00
CA LYS A 791 10.21 -23.57 19.82
C LYS A 791 8.93 -22.74 19.62
N GLY A 792 7.90 -23.33 19.02
CA GLY A 792 6.63 -22.66 18.72
C GLY A 792 6.41 -22.23 17.27
N ALA A 793 7.39 -22.39 16.37
CA ALA A 793 7.29 -21.94 14.97
C ALA A 793 6.13 -22.55 14.14
N TRP A 794 5.56 -23.67 14.59
CA TRP A 794 4.43 -24.33 13.92
C TRP A 794 3.15 -24.30 14.75
N ILE A 795 3.06 -23.36 15.70
CA ILE A 795 1.83 -23.12 16.43
C ILE A 795 0.86 -22.38 15.51
N VAL A 796 -0.37 -22.86 15.39
CA VAL A 796 -1.40 -22.27 14.52
C VAL A 796 -2.68 -21.97 15.30
N GLN A 797 -3.58 -21.18 14.69
CA GLN A 797 -4.89 -20.91 15.26
C GLN A 797 -5.64 -22.23 15.51
N GLY A 798 -6.22 -22.36 16.70
CA GLY A 798 -6.88 -23.58 17.15
C GLY A 798 -6.01 -24.54 17.96
N ASP A 799 -4.68 -24.38 17.95
CA ASP A 799 -3.77 -25.17 18.79
C ASP A 799 -3.98 -24.84 20.28
N MET A 800 -3.85 -25.86 21.11
CA MET A 800 -3.66 -25.67 22.54
C MET A 800 -2.21 -25.27 22.78
N VAL A 801 -1.97 -24.30 23.65
CA VAL A 801 -0.65 -23.80 24.05
C VAL A 801 -0.60 -23.52 25.54
N GLU A 802 0.60 -23.36 26.07
CA GLU A 802 0.83 -22.73 27.36
C GLU A 802 1.34 -21.30 27.12
N ALA A 803 0.71 -20.30 27.71
CA ALA A 803 1.16 -18.91 27.71
C ALA A 803 1.76 -18.53 29.07
N LYS A 804 2.79 -17.69 29.07
CA LYS A 804 3.47 -17.21 30.27
C LYS A 804 2.81 -15.93 30.75
N ILE A 805 2.18 -16.00 31.92
CA ILE A 805 1.65 -14.83 32.64
C ILE A 805 2.45 -14.71 33.94
N ASN A 806 3.16 -13.59 34.10
CA ASN A 806 4.11 -13.38 35.19
C ASN A 806 5.18 -14.50 35.25
N THR A 807 5.24 -15.22 36.36
CA THR A 807 6.18 -16.33 36.59
C THR A 807 5.54 -17.71 36.36
N ASN A 808 4.35 -17.78 35.76
CA ASN A 808 3.59 -19.02 35.62
C ASN A 808 3.17 -19.29 34.18
N TRP A 809 3.02 -20.58 33.82
CA TRP A 809 2.47 -21.03 32.54
C TRP A 809 1.03 -21.48 32.70
N TYR A 810 0.16 -20.98 31.81
CA TYR A 810 -1.29 -21.21 31.79
C TYR A 810 -1.69 -21.84 30.46
N VAL A 811 -2.52 -22.87 30.51
CA VAL A 811 -2.99 -23.57 29.30
C VAL A 811 -4.17 -22.82 28.68
N GLY A 812 -4.11 -22.58 27.37
CA GLY A 812 -5.20 -21.96 26.62
C GLY A 812 -5.22 -22.39 25.16
N LYS A 813 -6.26 -21.97 24.44
CA LYS A 813 -6.43 -22.21 23.01
C LYS A 813 -6.19 -20.94 22.23
N ILE A 814 -5.40 -21.01 21.16
CA ILE A 814 -5.22 -19.87 20.27
C ILE A 814 -6.50 -19.63 19.50
N ILE A 815 -7.14 -18.49 19.75
CA ILE A 815 -8.37 -18.08 19.08
C ILE A 815 -8.10 -17.14 17.91
N ASP A 816 -6.97 -16.44 17.91
CA ASP A 816 -6.54 -15.54 16.84
C ASP A 816 -5.01 -15.39 16.83
N ILE A 817 -4.42 -15.10 15.67
CA ILE A 817 -2.99 -14.77 15.55
C ILE A 817 -2.91 -13.43 14.84
N SER A 818 -2.45 -12.42 15.56
CA SER A 818 -2.28 -11.07 15.03
C SER A 818 -1.25 -11.03 13.90
N ALA A 819 -1.34 -10.00 13.09
CA ALA A 819 -0.41 -9.77 12.00
C ALA A 819 1.05 -9.59 12.47
N HIS A 820 1.30 -9.20 13.73
CA HIS A 820 2.64 -9.09 14.32
C HIS A 820 3.19 -10.41 14.88
N GLY A 821 2.46 -11.52 14.73
CA GLY A 821 2.84 -12.80 15.32
C GLY A 821 2.47 -12.95 16.80
N ASN A 822 1.75 -12.00 17.40
CA ASN A 822 1.19 -12.18 18.74
C ASN A 822 -0.04 -13.08 18.67
N HIS A 823 -0.18 -14.00 19.62
CA HIS A 823 -1.21 -15.01 19.69
C HIS A 823 -2.27 -14.59 20.71
N LYS A 824 -3.52 -14.43 20.28
CA LYS A 824 -4.65 -14.26 21.18
C LYS A 824 -5.04 -15.61 21.74
N ILE A 825 -4.87 -15.79 23.03
CA ILE A 825 -5.10 -17.06 23.71
C ILE A 825 -6.33 -16.90 24.60
N ASN A 826 -7.28 -17.83 24.46
CA ASN A 826 -8.40 -18.01 25.37
C ASN A 826 -8.04 -19.12 26.36
N PHE A 827 -7.83 -18.76 27.62
CA PHE A 827 -7.46 -19.67 28.67
C PHE A 827 -8.63 -20.54 29.11
N LEU A 828 -8.33 -21.67 29.75
CA LEU A 828 -9.35 -22.63 30.16
C LEU A 828 -10.23 -22.14 31.33
N ASP A 829 -9.82 -21.08 32.01
CA ASP A 829 -10.60 -20.38 33.03
C ASP A 829 -11.58 -19.34 32.45
N GLY A 830 -11.48 -19.04 31.15
CA GLY A 830 -12.32 -18.08 30.44
C GLY A 830 -11.66 -16.73 30.17
N ASP A 831 -10.45 -16.49 30.69
CA ASP A 831 -9.70 -15.27 30.43
C ASP A 831 -9.08 -15.28 29.02
N SER A 832 -8.75 -14.10 28.49
CA SER A 832 -8.03 -14.02 27.22
C SER A 832 -7.03 -12.87 27.16
N GLY A 833 -5.95 -13.07 26.39
CA GLY A 833 -4.89 -12.07 26.22
C GLY A 833 -4.06 -12.30 24.96
N TYR A 834 -3.27 -11.30 24.56
CA TYR A 834 -2.30 -11.42 23.48
C TYR A 834 -0.90 -11.70 24.03
N TYR A 835 -0.20 -12.65 23.42
CA TYR A 835 1.12 -13.11 23.84
C TYR A 835 2.07 -13.21 22.66
N ASP A 836 3.30 -12.76 22.83
CA ASP A 836 4.33 -12.93 21.80
C ASP A 836 4.79 -14.41 21.69
N GLU A 837 5.58 -14.71 20.65
CA GLU A 837 6.10 -16.06 20.39
C GLU A 837 7.01 -16.61 21.51
N TYR A 838 7.65 -15.75 22.32
CA TYR A 838 8.52 -16.12 23.44
C TYR A 838 7.74 -16.41 24.73
N GLN A 839 6.53 -15.88 24.82
CA GLN A 839 5.59 -16.08 25.90
C GLN A 839 4.71 -17.30 25.70
N ILE A 840 4.83 -18.03 24.59
CA ILE A 840 4.00 -19.21 24.31
C ILE A 840 4.84 -20.46 24.05
N ARG A 841 4.25 -21.64 24.30
CA ARG A 841 4.85 -22.93 23.94
C ARG A 841 3.79 -23.98 23.75
N ARG A 842 4.14 -25.09 23.10
CA ARG A 842 3.27 -26.27 23.08
C ARG A 842 3.00 -26.76 24.52
N PRO A 843 1.77 -27.20 24.84
CA PRO A 843 1.42 -27.66 26.17
C PRO A 843 2.34 -28.82 26.54
N VAL A 844 2.97 -28.70 27.69
CA VAL A 844 3.73 -29.82 28.24
C VAL A 844 2.71 -30.77 28.84
N PRO A 845 2.75 -32.10 28.64
CA PRO A 845 1.88 -32.98 29.37
C PRO A 845 2.11 -32.84 30.89
N TRP A 846 1.06 -32.99 31.69
CA TRP A 846 1.19 -33.06 33.14
C TRP A 846 1.87 -34.38 33.52
N ALA A 847 2.84 -34.32 34.43
CA ALA A 847 3.58 -35.51 34.87
C ALA A 847 3.37 -35.79 36.36
N ARG A 848 3.24 -37.07 36.72
CA ARG A 848 3.21 -37.51 38.12
C ARG A 848 4.47 -37.05 38.85
N GLY A 849 4.30 -36.49 40.05
CA GLY A 849 5.37 -35.91 40.88
C GLY A 849 5.72 -34.46 40.54
N GLN A 850 5.10 -33.85 39.52
CA GLN A 850 5.33 -32.45 39.18
C GLN A 850 4.68 -31.51 40.21
N SER A 851 5.42 -30.50 40.66
CA SER A 851 4.88 -29.43 41.51
C SER A 851 4.08 -28.42 40.68
N VAL A 852 2.90 -28.08 41.16
CA VAL A 852 1.95 -27.16 40.53
C VAL A 852 1.35 -26.23 41.58
N GLU A 853 0.78 -25.12 41.12
CA GLU A 853 -0.09 -24.28 41.93
C GLU A 853 -1.54 -24.51 41.48
N VAL A 854 -2.43 -24.73 42.44
CA VAL A 854 -3.85 -24.95 42.22
C VAL A 854 -4.67 -23.79 42.77
N LEU A 855 -5.58 -23.25 41.96
CA LEU A 855 -6.55 -22.24 42.39
C LEU A 855 -7.56 -22.88 43.37
N VAL A 856 -7.47 -22.52 44.66
CA VAL A 856 -8.34 -23.06 45.72
C VAL A 856 -9.53 -22.15 46.03
N GLY A 857 -9.48 -20.89 45.61
CA GLY A 857 -10.57 -19.92 45.77
C GLY A 857 -10.10 -18.50 45.51
N GLU A 858 -10.97 -17.54 45.80
CA GLU A 858 -10.67 -16.11 45.70
C GLU A 858 -10.91 -15.49 47.07
N LYS A 859 -9.98 -14.64 47.53
CA LYS A 859 -10.09 -13.93 48.80
C LYS A 859 -9.76 -12.47 48.56
N ASP A 860 -10.71 -11.59 48.87
CA ASP A 860 -10.59 -10.14 48.70
C ASP A 860 -10.28 -9.70 47.24
N GLY A 861 -10.83 -10.43 46.25
CA GLY A 861 -10.60 -10.15 44.82
C GLY A 861 -9.24 -10.62 44.29
N ALA A 862 -8.46 -11.34 45.11
CA ALA A 862 -7.21 -11.96 44.72
C ALA A 862 -7.35 -13.49 44.69
N GLU A 863 -6.88 -14.10 43.61
CA GLU A 863 -6.81 -15.55 43.50
C GLU A 863 -5.89 -16.15 44.57
N VAL A 864 -6.41 -17.11 45.34
CA VAL A 864 -5.64 -17.87 46.31
C VAL A 864 -5.22 -19.18 45.69
N HIS A 865 -3.90 -19.34 45.56
CA HIS A 865 -3.27 -20.53 44.99
C HIS A 865 -2.59 -21.35 46.09
N GLU A 866 -2.74 -22.66 46.02
CA GLU A 866 -2.06 -23.59 46.91
C GLU A 866 -1.03 -24.43 46.14
N LYS A 867 0.14 -24.69 46.75
CA LYS A 867 1.11 -25.62 46.16
C LYS A 867 0.62 -27.05 46.30
N ALA A 868 0.69 -27.80 45.20
CA ALA A 868 0.33 -29.19 45.15
C ALA A 868 1.33 -29.99 44.30
N VAL A 869 1.23 -31.32 44.38
CA VAL A 869 1.99 -32.25 43.54
C VAL A 869 1.02 -33.15 42.80
N ILE A 870 1.22 -33.36 41.51
CA ILE A 870 0.39 -34.25 40.71
C ILE A 870 0.62 -35.70 41.15
N VAL A 871 -0.43 -36.36 41.61
CA VAL A 871 -0.44 -37.75 42.06
C VAL A 871 -0.79 -38.69 40.92
N ASP A 872 -1.74 -38.30 40.08
CA ASP A 872 -2.17 -39.08 38.91
C ASP A 872 -2.76 -38.18 37.82
N VAL A 873 -2.77 -38.66 36.57
CA VAL A 873 -3.39 -38.00 35.42
C VAL A 873 -4.31 -39.01 34.74
N GLU A 874 -5.62 -38.81 34.85
CA GLU A 874 -6.62 -39.74 34.33
C GLU A 874 -6.76 -39.60 32.79
N GLU A 875 -7.22 -40.66 32.12
CA GLU A 875 -7.38 -40.68 30.65
C GLU A 875 -8.38 -39.62 30.14
N ASN A 876 -9.31 -39.17 30.99
CA ASN A 876 -10.27 -38.11 30.67
C ASN A 876 -9.68 -36.69 30.81
N GLY A 877 -8.42 -36.56 31.24
CA GLY A 877 -7.73 -35.29 31.45
C GLY A 877 -7.87 -34.69 32.85
N ASP A 878 -8.62 -35.32 33.76
CA ASP A 878 -8.66 -34.90 35.17
C ASP A 878 -7.33 -35.21 35.86
N ILE A 879 -6.92 -34.33 36.77
CA ILE A 879 -5.62 -34.43 37.45
C ILE A 879 -5.87 -34.61 38.93
N GLU A 880 -5.44 -35.74 39.48
CA GLU A 880 -5.41 -35.93 40.91
C GLU A 880 -4.15 -35.26 41.46
N ILE A 881 -4.33 -34.28 42.34
CA ILE A 881 -3.24 -33.59 43.02
C ILE A 881 -3.26 -33.93 44.50
N LYS A 882 -2.09 -33.85 45.15
CA LYS A 882 -1.95 -33.84 46.59
C LYS A 882 -1.52 -32.45 47.01
N SER A 883 -2.41 -31.78 47.73
CA SER A 883 -2.13 -30.47 48.31
C SER A 883 -0.97 -30.60 49.30
N LEU A 884 0.01 -29.70 49.23
CA LEU A 884 1.16 -29.71 50.14
C LEU A 884 0.83 -29.09 51.50
N THR A 885 -0.26 -28.32 51.62
CA THR A 885 -0.67 -27.72 52.89
C THR A 885 -1.60 -28.64 53.67
N THR A 886 -2.62 -29.20 53.00
CA THR A 886 -3.63 -30.06 53.64
C THR A 886 -3.24 -31.54 53.63
N MET A 887 -2.28 -31.92 52.78
CA MET A 887 -1.87 -33.31 52.54
C MET A 887 -2.99 -34.22 52.01
N GLN A 888 -4.11 -33.64 51.58
CA GLN A 888 -5.24 -34.36 50.99
C GLN A 888 -5.11 -34.47 49.47
N ASN A 889 -5.62 -35.57 48.93
CA ASN A 889 -5.76 -35.73 47.50
C ASN A 889 -7.08 -35.11 47.04
N SER A 890 -7.05 -34.42 45.90
CA SER A 890 -8.25 -33.85 45.28
C SER A 890 -8.13 -33.97 43.76
N LYS A 891 -9.24 -34.27 43.09
CA LYS A 891 -9.32 -34.14 41.62
C LYS A 891 -9.59 -32.69 41.25
N VAL A 892 -8.81 -32.17 40.32
CA VAL A 892 -8.96 -30.80 39.84
C VAL A 892 -8.90 -30.75 38.32
N ASN A 893 -9.73 -29.87 37.77
CA ASN A 893 -9.73 -29.57 36.35
C ASN A 893 -8.39 -28.88 35.98
N PRO A 894 -7.78 -29.24 34.83
CA PRO A 894 -6.56 -28.57 34.34
C PRO A 894 -6.65 -27.04 34.29
N SER A 895 -7.85 -26.46 34.12
CA SER A 895 -8.06 -25.01 34.13
C SER A 895 -7.68 -24.34 35.44
N LYS A 896 -7.67 -25.08 36.55
CA LYS A 896 -7.30 -24.57 37.88
C LYS A 896 -5.81 -24.68 38.18
N LEU A 897 -5.01 -25.21 37.26
CA LEU A 897 -3.59 -25.50 37.49
C LEU A 897 -2.70 -24.54 36.70
N ARG A 898 -1.62 -24.09 37.35
CA ARG A 898 -0.52 -23.37 36.69
C ARG A 898 0.84 -23.95 37.05
N ARG A 899 1.80 -23.86 36.12
CA ARG A 899 3.20 -24.26 36.38
C ARG A 899 4.04 -23.06 36.74
N GLN A 900 4.75 -23.12 37.86
CA GLN A 900 5.79 -22.15 38.15
C GLN A 900 6.96 -22.31 37.16
N VAL A 901 7.47 -21.19 36.65
CA VAL A 901 8.70 -21.17 35.85
C VAL A 901 9.85 -21.53 36.78
N THR A 902 10.31 -22.77 36.71
CA THR A 902 11.49 -23.20 37.46
C THR A 902 12.72 -22.54 36.81
N THR A 903 13.19 -21.42 37.36
CA THR A 903 14.52 -20.87 37.08
C THR A 903 15.57 -21.71 37.80
N GLN A 904 15.64 -23.01 37.51
CA GLN A 904 16.81 -23.80 37.86
C GLN A 904 17.69 -23.89 36.61
N VAL A 905 18.62 -22.94 36.49
CA VAL A 905 19.83 -23.19 35.71
C VAL A 905 20.54 -24.35 36.43
N PRO A 906 20.78 -25.49 35.77
CA PRO A 906 21.57 -26.55 36.39
C PRO A 906 22.98 -26.00 36.58
N VAL A 907 23.33 -25.66 37.81
CA VAL A 907 24.70 -25.30 38.19
C VAL A 907 25.56 -26.56 37.97
N LYS A 908 26.31 -26.60 36.88
CA LYS A 908 27.44 -27.53 36.76
C LYS A 908 28.44 -27.16 37.88
N PRO A 909 28.89 -28.10 38.71
CA PRO A 909 29.90 -27.82 39.71
C PRO A 909 31.23 -27.51 38.99
N GLY A 910 31.69 -26.27 39.15
CA GLY A 910 33.00 -25.83 38.68
C GLY A 910 32.93 -24.78 37.57
N HIS A 911 32.65 -23.54 37.94
CA HIS A 911 33.33 -22.34 37.43
C HIS A 911 32.86 -21.13 38.26
N SER A 912 33.78 -20.51 38.99
CA SER A 912 33.56 -19.23 39.68
C SER A 912 33.75 -18.09 38.69
N TYR A 913 32.72 -17.26 38.50
CA TYR A 913 32.87 -15.93 37.92
C TYR A 913 32.62 -14.88 39.00
N SER A 914 33.55 -13.93 39.08
CA SER A 914 33.46 -12.74 39.92
C SER A 914 32.43 -11.78 39.37
N THR A 915 31.55 -11.30 40.26
CA THR A 915 30.64 -10.17 40.05
C THR A 915 31.41 -8.86 39.89
N TYR A 916 31.08 -8.09 38.86
CA TYR A 916 31.18 -6.62 38.88
C TYR A 916 29.76 -6.05 38.78
N GLY A 917 29.52 -5.01 39.57
CA GLY A 917 28.26 -4.26 39.62
C GLY A 917 28.23 -3.10 38.65
#